data_AF-A0A1R3T3G2-F1
#
_entry.id   AF-A0A1R3T3G2-F1
#
_cell.length_a   1.000
_cell.length_b   1.000
_cell.length_c   1.000
_cell.angle_alpha   90.00
_cell.angle_beta   90.00
_cell.angle_gamma   90.00
#
_symmetry.space_group_name_H-M   'P 1'
#
loop_
_entity.id
_entity.type
_entity.pdbx_description
1 polymer ?
#
loop_
_entity_poly.entity_id
_entity_poly.type
_entity_poly.pdbx_seq_one_letter_code
_entity_poly.pdbx_strand_id
1 'polypeptide(L)'
;MKFENTKSIGYGDRWKHVFSRMFLMVFLAVFSFSLYAQDSDNTEFWFVAPDASKSHADRPTFLMITTGDKPATVTISMPKNKYFKSRTDTIMSMDAKSHWKFEFKDVQVDSVENTYTSSGKVTDKGILITSTAPISAYYQIDGGNQKEIFTLKGKKALGEDFYMPFQQAYVNSGASYKEDAFRQIQIVASEDETEVTVVPANGNLIDLSDNSIVNSGSSKTKKLNKGQTLLWRGEKFDTQLTGSRVTSTKPIAVTLFEDCNSVVGQSSIDPIGDQMVPVNKLGQNYIVVKGFSYGGNVTDHVGVLAVEDNTVIKVGDFEEQTLQKGKYYSWNLGVGATNPQAYSVTSNRPVYCMHQSAAGSEVGGSLLPSLYSISARRITFFKGDMNINSMFLVFRESAKDGFVMDGDSLKVTVGEVGFEDWRYAKVDIKASGGNRVCTIENDKGAFSLGYFLGAATTSSLYGYFSAFGTFSFESDVIAHCGDSYTFSAPYAKSYKWLYNGEEISNEATFVATKSGEYTLTVDQDQYKITDKTYLKLQNFSHILSAPEQLLENKAYNFTIKLNPDDDPDNYFSTTYLWNFGEGASVPTSTEAGVEVFYSSSGTKNISLTIWNHDANCDTTITRTIEVLDKSEGIVLYWRTDTKDRDWNNVKNWAKDPEGQNPIEVIPADYTKVYLPGKAANYPSLTQENTDWTHYGQPEADEIVFRYGSELHYQHELKYNKAYINYNWGYYGDSPASGQQPPLSLENAEILQRDAWHILAAPLKSMASGDFSLAGRPFSWQTQFTVTTPGSVAEGDLSEAFPTNDVALATTNNAIAVKMAGYESGKVGHKDQTNLEGLKGVIEIPYFENESLKAHYTAHNYDALAKKSYFYYFDTRTLKLLNSPLGSMSRSDEAYRFVYETELNEPPSNAVYEMPLNTEGMGDSNEVMVGNPFLAPIDAKAFAEENTENIDDSQGYKLLSEDEKIWEQHYFTEGSIIPAWKAFIVTVKPNVTTLSFPFTVTLPSQTENEENGLDASVTGLRSGSADGALSVHIQKAGIESGDCAILQNNRNTNNTEIRKMILPEGHEAPEIFFMSSGGDLSYLVRNLGQGENEVPIGVKTSDVHSCLALEFRNIAAFTASTGAKAILVDKHLNVRQDLVHSPVYRFTQQASGLDKQYVDKNRFVLQLGGETGTIGQEDPEDGINIMYRSGILKVTSDENIDAVSVYDLYGRLVFSVHSVNLSQYTHPIALQGKLFLVRVKTASGKEKVKKIMGN
;
A
#
# COMPACT_ATOMS: atom_id res chain seq x y z
N MET A 1 36.05 66.93 3.29
CA MET A 1 35.00 67.87 2.82
C MET A 1 33.81 67.02 2.43
N LYS A 2 32.65 67.18 3.11
CA LYS A 2 31.39 66.48 2.80
C LYS A 2 31.03 66.67 1.31
N PHE A 3 30.40 65.68 0.69
CA PHE A 3 29.09 65.87 0.03
C PHE A 3 28.41 64.53 -0.31
N GLU A 4 27.09 64.58 -0.20
CA GLU A 4 26.08 63.53 -0.25
C GLU A 4 25.63 63.14 -1.67
N ASN A 5 25.02 61.95 -1.73
CA ASN A 5 23.85 61.51 -2.52
C ASN A 5 23.82 61.69 -4.05
N THR A 6 23.64 60.57 -4.79
CA THR A 6 22.29 60.05 -5.16
C THR A 6 22.35 58.81 -6.08
N LYS A 7 21.46 57.84 -5.79
CA LYS A 7 20.74 56.88 -6.65
C LYS A 7 21.49 56.04 -7.72
N SER A 8 21.50 54.71 -7.52
CA SER A 8 21.62 53.73 -8.61
C SER A 8 20.31 52.94 -8.79
N ILE A 9 19.74 53.04 -9.99
CA ILE A 9 18.66 52.19 -10.51
C ILE A 9 19.30 50.90 -11.08
N GLY A 10 18.62 49.78 -10.90
CA GLY A 10 19.15 48.44 -11.08
C GLY A 10 19.31 47.95 -12.51
N TYR A 11 20.07 46.86 -12.61
CA TYR A 11 19.99 45.81 -13.63
C TYR A 11 20.47 44.51 -12.98
N GLY A 12 19.56 43.61 -12.65
CA GLY A 12 19.87 42.40 -11.89
C GLY A 12 18.95 41.22 -12.14
N ASP A 13 18.42 41.07 -13.37
CA ASP A 13 17.48 39.97 -13.71
C ASP A 13 17.88 39.16 -14.96
N ARG A 14 19.20 39.00 -15.21
CA ARG A 14 19.68 38.13 -16.31
C ARG A 14 20.72 37.09 -15.94
N TRP A 15 21.08 36.95 -14.66
CA TRP A 15 22.10 35.99 -14.22
C TRP A 15 21.58 34.79 -13.41
N LYS A 16 20.30 34.77 -13.01
CA LYS A 16 19.72 33.66 -12.22
C LYS A 16 19.17 32.50 -13.07
N HIS A 17 18.86 32.71 -14.34
CA HIS A 17 18.33 31.65 -15.23
C HIS A 17 19.39 30.91 -16.06
N VAL A 18 20.65 31.35 -16.03
CA VAL A 18 21.78 30.65 -16.68
C VAL A 18 22.52 29.75 -15.68
N PHE A 19 22.62 30.14 -14.40
CA PHE A 19 23.26 29.34 -13.36
C PHE A 19 22.44 28.10 -12.94
N SER A 20 21.10 28.19 -12.93
CA SER A 20 20.22 27.07 -12.54
C SER A 20 20.11 25.99 -13.64
N ARG A 21 20.19 26.36 -14.93
CA ARG A 21 20.19 25.40 -16.04
C ARG A 21 21.55 24.72 -16.26
N MET A 22 22.65 25.38 -15.89
CA MET A 22 23.98 24.76 -15.89
C MET A 22 24.16 23.78 -14.72
N PHE A 23 23.59 24.05 -13.55
CA PHE A 23 23.65 23.12 -12.42
C PHE A 23 22.78 21.87 -12.67
N LEU A 24 21.62 22.01 -13.33
CA LEU A 24 20.74 20.89 -13.66
C LEU A 24 21.31 19.97 -14.78
N MET A 25 22.10 20.50 -15.72
CA MET A 25 22.82 19.66 -16.70
C MET A 25 24.09 19.02 -16.12
N VAL A 26 24.72 19.62 -15.11
CA VAL A 26 25.89 19.04 -14.44
C VAL A 26 25.47 18.00 -13.40
N PHE A 27 24.29 18.10 -12.80
CA PHE A 27 23.77 17.11 -11.83
C PHE A 27 23.17 15.85 -12.52
N LEU A 28 22.61 15.99 -13.73
CA LEU A 28 22.14 14.86 -14.55
C LEU A 28 23.28 14.10 -15.28
N ALA A 29 24.51 14.61 -15.25
CA ALA A 29 25.67 13.95 -15.85
C ALA A 29 26.47 13.07 -14.86
N VAL A 30 26.09 13.02 -13.58
CA VAL A 30 26.84 12.29 -12.53
C VAL A 30 26.27 10.90 -12.23
N PHE A 31 25.07 10.56 -12.73
CA PHE A 31 24.48 9.24 -12.55
C PHE A 31 24.40 8.49 -13.88
N SER A 32 25.53 7.90 -14.32
CA SER A 32 25.63 6.71 -15.19
C SER A 32 27.02 6.64 -15.83
N PHE A 33 28.05 6.29 -15.05
CA PHE A 33 29.30 5.78 -15.62
C PHE A 33 29.81 4.60 -14.80
N SER A 34 29.12 3.46 -14.90
CA SER A 34 29.76 2.18 -14.60
C SER A 34 30.63 1.79 -15.80
N LEU A 35 31.81 2.41 -15.90
CA LEU A 35 32.85 1.99 -16.83
C LEU A 35 33.87 1.15 -16.05
N TYR A 36 33.59 -0.14 -15.86
CA TYR A 36 34.58 -1.06 -15.29
C TYR A 36 34.94 -2.12 -16.33
N ALA A 37 36.18 -2.06 -16.80
CA ALA A 37 36.82 -3.13 -17.56
C ALA A 37 38.33 -3.13 -17.24
N GLN A 38 38.64 -3.51 -16.00
CA GLN A 38 39.81 -4.34 -15.76
C GLN A 38 39.35 -5.79 -15.81
N ASP A 39 40.15 -6.66 -16.41
CA ASP A 39 39.90 -8.12 -16.46
C ASP A 39 39.57 -8.61 -15.04
N SER A 40 38.29 -8.95 -14.79
CA SER A 40 37.73 -9.25 -13.46
C SER A 40 38.44 -10.42 -12.77
N ASP A 41 39.21 -11.21 -13.54
CA ASP A 41 39.95 -12.39 -13.10
C ASP A 41 41.35 -12.10 -12.51
N ASN A 42 41.87 -10.87 -12.59
CA ASN A 42 43.25 -10.54 -12.22
C ASN A 42 43.48 -10.35 -10.71
N THR A 43 43.06 -11.34 -9.92
CA THR A 43 43.22 -11.40 -8.46
C THR A 43 44.28 -12.41 -8.01
N GLU A 44 44.88 -13.19 -8.92
CA GLU A 44 45.89 -14.21 -8.63
C GLU A 44 46.99 -14.28 -9.70
N PHE A 45 48.26 -14.28 -9.28
CA PHE A 45 49.44 -14.35 -10.17
C PHE A 45 50.47 -15.35 -9.64
N TRP A 46 50.95 -16.23 -10.53
CA TRP A 46 52.09 -17.12 -10.26
C TRP A 46 53.29 -16.70 -11.10
N PHE A 47 54.44 -16.57 -10.46
CA PHE A 47 55.68 -16.16 -11.11
C PHE A 47 56.90 -16.80 -10.44
N VAL A 48 57.99 -16.90 -11.18
CA VAL A 48 59.31 -17.19 -10.64
C VAL A 48 60.31 -16.30 -11.36
N ALA A 49 61.15 -15.61 -10.58
CA ALA A 49 62.11 -14.69 -11.13
C ALA A 49 63.24 -15.44 -11.85
N PRO A 50 63.61 -15.04 -13.07
CA PRO A 50 64.80 -15.57 -13.74
C PRO A 50 66.07 -15.10 -13.03
N ASP A 51 67.18 -15.77 -13.30
CA ASP A 51 68.48 -15.40 -12.73
C ASP A 51 69.28 -14.62 -13.77
N ALA A 52 69.28 -13.30 -13.63
CA ALA A 52 70.03 -12.41 -14.49
C ALA A 52 71.49 -12.32 -14.03
N SER A 53 72.43 -12.17 -14.97
CA SER A 53 73.85 -12.11 -14.68
C SER A 53 74.15 -10.94 -13.74
N LYS A 54 74.48 -11.25 -12.49
CA LYS A 54 74.93 -10.24 -11.52
C LYS A 54 76.16 -9.48 -12.00
N SER A 55 77.03 -10.16 -12.76
CA SER A 55 78.19 -9.57 -13.40
C SER A 55 77.83 -8.45 -14.38
N HIS A 56 76.60 -8.48 -14.91
CA HIS A 56 76.01 -7.47 -15.79
C HIS A 56 75.02 -6.52 -15.06
N ALA A 57 75.14 -6.36 -13.74
CA ALA A 57 74.39 -5.41 -12.90
C ALA A 57 72.86 -5.59 -12.93
N ASP A 58 72.37 -6.71 -12.39
CA ASP A 58 70.97 -7.15 -12.31
C ASP A 58 70.08 -6.39 -11.28
N ARG A 59 70.61 -5.41 -10.54
CA ARG A 59 69.94 -4.80 -9.38
C ARG A 59 69.80 -3.28 -9.45
N PRO A 60 68.72 -2.69 -8.90
CA PRO A 60 67.65 -3.35 -8.12
C PRO A 60 66.63 -4.12 -8.97
N THR A 61 65.86 -5.01 -8.34
CA THR A 61 64.70 -5.68 -8.95
C THR A 61 63.46 -5.46 -8.10
N PHE A 62 62.28 -5.38 -8.73
CA PHE A 62 61.03 -5.13 -8.02
C PHE A 62 59.82 -5.75 -8.69
N LEU A 63 58.78 -5.96 -7.90
CA LEU A 63 57.41 -6.13 -8.40
C LEU A 63 56.73 -4.76 -8.38
N MET A 64 56.11 -4.38 -9.48
CA MET A 64 55.16 -3.27 -9.50
C MET A 64 53.75 -3.84 -9.48
N ILE A 65 52.94 -3.36 -8.55
CA ILE A 65 51.53 -3.75 -8.40
C ILE A 65 50.68 -2.49 -8.42
N THR A 66 49.56 -2.49 -9.14
CA THR A 66 48.70 -1.30 -9.29
C THR A 66 47.23 -1.67 -9.18
N THR A 67 46.45 -0.90 -8.41
CA THR A 67 45.00 -1.07 -8.30
C THR A 67 44.24 -0.31 -9.39
N GLY A 68 43.08 -0.84 -9.77
CA GLY A 68 42.10 -0.14 -10.60
C GLY A 68 41.24 0.81 -9.79
N ASP A 69 39.97 0.94 -10.18
CA ASP A 69 39.03 1.89 -9.57
C ASP A 69 38.46 1.44 -8.22
N LYS A 70 38.79 0.21 -7.79
CA LYS A 70 38.42 -0.34 -6.48
C LYS A 70 39.67 -0.42 -5.59
N PRO A 71 39.56 -0.08 -4.29
CA PRO A 71 40.62 -0.38 -3.33
C PRO A 71 40.81 -1.90 -3.21
N ALA A 72 42.02 -2.33 -2.88
CA ALA A 72 42.37 -3.75 -2.79
C ALA A 72 43.33 -4.04 -1.65
N THR A 73 43.18 -5.22 -1.04
CA THR A 73 44.22 -5.77 -0.16
C THR A 73 45.03 -6.79 -0.94
N VAL A 74 46.31 -6.49 -1.17
CA VAL A 74 47.23 -7.34 -1.92
C VAL A 74 48.16 -8.09 -0.97
N THR A 75 48.36 -9.38 -1.24
CA THR A 75 49.28 -10.26 -0.52
C THR A 75 50.28 -10.87 -1.49
N ILE A 76 51.57 -10.66 -1.24
CA ILE A 76 52.68 -11.35 -1.92
C ILE A 76 53.13 -12.50 -0.99
N SER A 77 53.28 -13.70 -1.53
CA SER A 77 53.69 -14.88 -0.77
C SER A 77 54.60 -15.78 -1.59
N MET A 78 55.33 -16.67 -0.92
CA MET A 78 56.05 -17.78 -1.55
C MET A 78 55.70 -19.08 -0.82
N PRO A 79 54.74 -19.88 -1.32
CA PRO A 79 54.09 -20.94 -0.52
C PRO A 79 55.02 -22.01 0.06
N LYS A 80 56.19 -22.26 -0.54
CA LYS A 80 57.18 -23.24 -0.07
C LYS A 80 58.42 -22.59 0.56
N ASN A 81 58.69 -21.30 0.31
CA ASN A 81 59.83 -20.59 0.90
C ASN A 81 59.55 -20.18 2.36
N LYS A 82 60.17 -20.87 3.32
CA LYS A 82 59.99 -20.60 4.76
C LYS A 82 60.44 -19.19 5.19
N TYR A 83 61.47 -18.63 4.55
CA TYR A 83 61.95 -17.29 4.85
C TYR A 83 60.88 -16.24 4.53
N PHE A 84 60.23 -16.37 3.36
CA PHE A 84 59.24 -15.42 2.90
C PHE A 84 57.94 -15.45 3.72
N LYS A 85 57.52 -16.63 4.24
CA LYS A 85 56.34 -16.76 5.10
C LYS A 85 56.41 -15.96 6.40
N SER A 86 57.61 -15.63 6.88
CA SER A 86 57.82 -14.92 8.14
C SER A 86 57.80 -13.39 8.02
N ARG A 87 57.58 -12.85 6.81
CA ARG A 87 57.57 -11.41 6.53
C ARG A 87 56.20 -10.80 6.75
N THR A 88 56.17 -9.59 7.32
CA THR A 88 54.94 -8.80 7.52
C THR A 88 54.77 -7.69 6.48
N ASP A 89 55.82 -7.36 5.73
CA ASP A 89 55.81 -6.31 4.71
C ASP A 89 55.27 -6.78 3.35
N THR A 90 54.63 -7.95 3.31
CA THR A 90 54.12 -8.57 2.08
C THR A 90 52.60 -8.49 1.95
N ILE A 91 51.92 -7.79 2.86
CA ILE A 91 50.49 -7.49 2.79
C ILE A 91 50.32 -5.96 2.78
N MET A 92 49.57 -5.44 1.82
CA MET A 92 49.29 -4.01 1.72
C MET A 92 47.82 -3.77 1.40
N SER A 93 47.17 -2.91 2.17
CA SER A 93 45.89 -2.30 1.80
C SER A 93 46.19 -1.09 0.91
N MET A 94 45.65 -1.10 -0.28
CA MET A 94 45.89 -0.14 -1.35
C MET A 94 44.59 0.56 -1.70
N ASP A 95 44.60 1.88 -1.74
CA ASP A 95 43.46 2.67 -2.20
C ASP A 95 43.19 2.40 -3.70
N ALA A 96 42.01 2.80 -4.18
CA ALA A 96 41.74 2.83 -5.61
C ALA A 96 42.77 3.72 -6.33
N LYS A 97 43.14 3.33 -7.56
CA LYS A 97 44.06 4.06 -8.46
C LYS A 97 45.45 4.30 -7.84
N SER A 98 45.89 3.39 -6.96
CA SER A 98 47.18 3.46 -6.27
C SER A 98 48.17 2.41 -6.80
N HIS A 99 49.41 2.47 -6.31
CA HIS A 99 50.48 1.57 -6.73
C HIS A 99 51.38 1.17 -5.56
N TRP A 100 52.02 0.03 -5.71
CA TRP A 100 52.98 -0.53 -4.79
C TRP A 100 54.21 -1.04 -5.54
N LYS A 101 55.33 -0.34 -5.38
CA LYS A 101 56.65 -0.80 -5.81
C LYS A 101 57.25 -1.67 -4.69
N PHE A 102 57.14 -2.98 -4.81
CA PHE A 102 57.75 -3.92 -3.87
C PHE A 102 59.16 -4.28 -4.32
N GLU A 103 60.15 -3.58 -3.78
CA GLU A 103 61.56 -3.76 -4.13
C GLU A 103 62.21 -4.89 -3.32
N PHE A 104 62.89 -5.80 -4.01
CA PHE A 104 63.67 -6.85 -3.36
C PHE A 104 65.03 -6.26 -2.95
N LYS A 105 65.28 -6.18 -1.64
CA LYS A 105 66.60 -5.74 -1.14
C LYS A 105 67.70 -6.71 -1.59
N ASP A 106 68.94 -6.27 -1.70
CA ASP A 106 70.06 -7.04 -2.28
C ASP A 106 70.13 -8.53 -1.91
N VAL A 107 70.04 -8.90 -0.63
CA VAL A 107 70.10 -10.32 -0.19
C VAL A 107 68.80 -11.10 -0.44
N GLN A 108 67.71 -10.39 -0.74
CA GLN A 108 66.38 -10.95 -0.99
C GLN A 108 66.21 -11.37 -2.44
N VAL A 109 66.93 -10.76 -3.39
CA VAL A 109 66.96 -11.17 -4.80
C VAL A 109 67.37 -12.64 -4.93
N ASP A 110 68.44 -13.02 -4.22
CA ASP A 110 68.91 -14.42 -4.13
C ASP A 110 67.86 -15.37 -3.52
N SER A 111 66.81 -14.88 -2.87
CA SER A 111 65.73 -15.72 -2.29
C SER A 111 64.57 -15.96 -3.24
N VAL A 112 64.45 -15.17 -4.33
CA VAL A 112 63.36 -15.24 -5.31
C VAL A 112 63.80 -15.75 -6.68
N GLU A 113 65.07 -15.61 -7.05
CA GLU A 113 65.59 -16.06 -8.34
C GLU A 113 66.08 -17.52 -8.32
N ASN A 114 65.78 -18.28 -9.37
CA ASN A 114 66.38 -19.60 -9.55
C ASN A 114 67.80 -19.47 -10.13
N THR A 115 68.81 -19.50 -9.26
CA THR A 115 70.23 -19.44 -9.66
C THR A 115 70.54 -20.43 -10.79
N TYR A 116 71.35 -20.03 -11.77
CA TYR A 116 71.75 -20.82 -12.93
C TYR A 116 72.39 -22.18 -12.56
N THR A 117 72.94 -22.30 -11.36
CA THR A 117 73.50 -23.53 -10.77
C THR A 117 72.44 -24.53 -10.25
N SER A 118 71.16 -24.18 -10.30
CA SER A 118 70.02 -25.02 -9.92
C SER A 118 69.27 -25.63 -11.10
N SER A 119 69.78 -25.52 -12.34
CA SER A 119 69.13 -26.11 -13.51
C SER A 119 68.80 -27.60 -13.31
N GLY A 120 67.57 -28.01 -13.60
CA GLY A 120 67.06 -29.37 -13.39
C GLY A 120 66.77 -29.77 -11.93
N LYS A 121 67.05 -28.90 -10.95
CA LYS A 121 66.70 -29.10 -9.52
C LYS A 121 65.37 -28.43 -9.20
N VAL A 122 64.53 -29.11 -8.42
CA VAL A 122 63.31 -28.52 -7.85
C VAL A 122 63.70 -27.55 -6.74
N THR A 123 63.17 -26.33 -6.79
CA THR A 123 63.42 -25.26 -5.82
C THR A 123 62.09 -24.74 -5.25
N ASP A 124 62.15 -23.97 -4.17
CA ASP A 124 60.96 -23.47 -3.46
C ASP A 124 60.75 -21.96 -3.70
N LYS A 125 60.95 -21.50 -4.94
CA LYS A 125 61.03 -20.06 -5.25
C LYS A 125 59.82 -19.47 -5.98
N GLY A 126 58.68 -20.17 -5.97
CA GLY A 126 57.45 -19.68 -6.59
C GLY A 126 56.86 -18.51 -5.82
N ILE A 127 56.63 -17.39 -6.50
CA ILE A 127 55.92 -16.21 -6.01
C ILE A 127 54.43 -16.35 -6.36
N LEU A 128 53.58 -16.09 -5.38
CA LEU A 128 52.13 -16.02 -5.48
C LEU A 128 51.66 -14.63 -5.01
N ILE A 129 51.00 -13.88 -5.88
CA ILE A 129 50.34 -12.61 -5.56
C ILE A 129 48.83 -12.84 -5.56
N THR A 130 48.13 -12.49 -4.48
CA THR A 130 46.66 -12.56 -4.37
C THR A 130 46.07 -11.20 -3.97
N SER A 131 44.87 -10.88 -4.45
CA SER A 131 44.22 -9.59 -4.17
C SER A 131 42.71 -9.72 -3.96
N THR A 132 42.11 -8.82 -3.16
CA THR A 132 40.65 -8.75 -2.95
C THR A 132 39.88 -8.06 -4.09
N ALA A 133 40.58 -7.36 -4.97
CA ALA A 133 40.04 -6.75 -6.19
C ALA A 133 41.07 -6.86 -7.34
N PRO A 134 40.68 -6.75 -8.62
CA PRO A 134 41.60 -6.85 -9.75
C PRO A 134 42.78 -5.86 -9.67
N ILE A 135 43.98 -6.36 -9.97
CA ILE A 135 45.23 -5.57 -10.03
C ILE A 135 45.99 -5.85 -11.32
N SER A 136 46.99 -5.03 -11.64
CA SER A 136 48.02 -5.37 -12.63
C SER A 136 49.36 -5.56 -11.93
N ALA A 137 50.19 -6.47 -12.43
CA ALA A 137 51.52 -6.73 -11.87
C ALA A 137 52.57 -7.03 -12.95
N TYR A 138 53.80 -6.58 -12.72
CA TYR A 138 54.97 -6.97 -13.51
C TYR A 138 56.22 -7.07 -12.63
N TYR A 139 57.15 -7.93 -13.01
CA TYR A 139 58.50 -7.97 -12.44
C TYR A 139 59.44 -7.17 -13.34
N GLN A 140 60.29 -6.34 -12.75
CA GLN A 140 61.26 -5.56 -13.50
C GLN A 140 62.67 -5.78 -12.95
N ILE A 141 63.59 -6.07 -13.87
CA ILE A 141 65.03 -5.93 -13.66
C ILE A 141 65.34 -4.47 -13.98
N ASP A 142 65.85 -3.71 -13.02
CA ASP A 142 66.10 -2.27 -13.16
C ASP A 142 67.57 -1.92 -12.90
N GLY A 143 68.45 -2.82 -13.31
CA GLY A 143 69.89 -2.72 -13.26
C GLY A 143 70.50 -1.48 -13.90
N GLY A 144 71.73 -1.14 -13.52
CA GLY A 144 72.46 -0.02 -14.11
C GLY A 144 72.81 -0.23 -15.59
N ASN A 145 73.10 -1.48 -15.98
CA ASN A 145 73.51 -1.87 -17.33
C ASN A 145 72.59 -2.90 -17.99
N GLN A 146 71.61 -3.44 -17.26
CA GLN A 146 70.60 -4.33 -17.83
C GLN A 146 69.24 -4.05 -17.26
N LYS A 147 68.23 -4.07 -18.12
CA LYS A 147 66.85 -3.78 -17.75
C LYS A 147 65.90 -4.67 -18.53
N GLU A 148 64.87 -5.19 -17.88
CA GLU A 148 63.79 -5.89 -18.58
C GLU A 148 62.47 -5.90 -17.79
N ILE A 149 61.34 -5.96 -18.50
CA ILE A 149 59.99 -6.10 -17.94
C ILE A 149 59.42 -7.48 -18.25
N PHE A 150 58.98 -8.19 -17.20
CA PHE A 150 58.21 -9.42 -17.31
C PHE A 150 56.77 -9.10 -16.93
N THR A 151 55.90 -8.95 -17.93
CA THR A 151 54.48 -8.67 -17.70
C THR A 151 53.82 -9.92 -17.13
N LEU A 152 53.32 -9.84 -15.88
CA LEU A 152 52.61 -10.97 -15.28
C LEU A 152 51.18 -11.04 -15.82
N LYS A 153 50.80 -12.19 -16.36
CA LYS A 153 49.55 -12.40 -17.11
C LYS A 153 48.46 -13.05 -16.25
N GLY A 154 48.63 -13.03 -14.92
CA GLY A 154 47.66 -13.55 -13.94
C GLY A 154 47.29 -15.00 -14.19
N LYS A 155 46.01 -15.33 -14.02
CA LYS A 155 45.46 -16.65 -14.35
C LYS A 155 45.68 -17.05 -15.81
N LYS A 156 45.85 -16.09 -16.72
CA LYS A 156 46.03 -16.35 -18.16
C LYS A 156 47.44 -16.85 -18.49
N ALA A 157 48.40 -16.74 -17.57
CA ALA A 157 49.73 -17.37 -17.67
C ALA A 157 49.69 -18.88 -17.37
N LEU A 158 48.64 -19.36 -16.70
CA LEU A 158 48.53 -20.75 -16.24
C LEU A 158 48.01 -21.67 -17.35
N GLY A 159 48.72 -22.75 -17.61
CA GLY A 159 48.27 -23.80 -18.53
C GLY A 159 49.18 -25.02 -18.53
N GLU A 160 49.00 -25.90 -19.52
CA GLU A 160 49.61 -27.24 -19.53
C GLU A 160 50.51 -27.51 -20.74
N ASP A 161 50.55 -26.63 -21.74
CA ASP A 161 51.34 -26.82 -22.97
C ASP A 161 51.88 -25.47 -23.45
N PHE A 162 53.20 -25.40 -23.63
CA PHE A 162 53.93 -24.19 -23.99
C PHE A 162 55.02 -24.50 -25.02
N TYR A 163 55.25 -23.58 -25.95
CA TYR A 163 56.46 -23.53 -26.78
C TYR A 163 57.26 -22.28 -26.45
N MET A 164 58.58 -22.37 -26.56
CA MET A 164 59.50 -21.29 -26.22
C MET A 164 59.97 -20.54 -27.48
N PRO A 165 59.49 -19.33 -27.75
CA PRO A 165 59.84 -18.54 -28.93
C PRO A 165 61.11 -17.70 -28.70
N PHE A 166 62.20 -18.35 -28.26
CA PHE A 166 63.50 -17.68 -28.13
C PHE A 166 63.91 -17.02 -29.44
N GLN A 167 64.40 -15.78 -29.39
CA GLN A 167 64.71 -15.02 -30.58
C GLN A 167 65.91 -15.62 -31.35
N GLN A 168 65.94 -15.38 -32.67
CA GLN A 168 67.05 -15.81 -33.55
C GLN A 168 67.68 -14.66 -34.34
N ALA A 169 67.27 -13.41 -34.07
CA ALA A 169 67.78 -12.22 -34.76
C ALA A 169 69.11 -11.73 -34.20
N TYR A 170 69.32 -11.92 -32.90
CA TYR A 170 70.45 -11.44 -32.11
C TYR A 170 71.25 -12.62 -31.55
N VAL A 171 72.54 -12.40 -31.33
CA VAL A 171 73.44 -13.41 -30.77
C VAL A 171 73.56 -13.23 -29.26
N ASN A 172 73.72 -14.31 -28.51
CA ASN A 172 74.13 -14.19 -27.10
C ASN A 172 75.62 -13.85 -27.07
N SER A 173 75.99 -12.57 -26.97
CA SER A 173 77.40 -12.16 -26.88
C SER A 173 77.82 -11.97 -25.42
N GLY A 174 77.99 -13.08 -24.73
CA GLY A 174 78.40 -13.10 -23.33
C GLY A 174 79.89 -13.37 -23.13
N ALA A 175 80.84 -13.05 -24.03
CA ALA A 175 82.24 -13.46 -23.80
C ALA A 175 82.80 -13.02 -22.43
N SER A 176 82.34 -11.87 -21.92
CA SER A 176 82.65 -11.33 -20.58
C SER A 176 81.77 -11.88 -19.45
N TYR A 177 80.63 -12.52 -19.76
CA TYR A 177 79.58 -12.94 -18.81
C TYR A 177 79.15 -14.42 -19.01
N LYS A 178 79.94 -15.21 -19.74
CA LYS A 178 79.62 -16.59 -20.16
C LYS A 178 79.45 -17.59 -19.00
N GLU A 179 79.86 -17.18 -17.80
CA GLU A 179 79.82 -18.02 -16.59
C GLU A 179 78.44 -17.99 -15.92
N ASP A 180 77.63 -16.94 -16.15
CA ASP A 180 76.30 -16.75 -15.53
C ASP A 180 75.19 -16.29 -16.50
N ALA A 181 75.48 -15.82 -17.71
CA ALA A 181 74.47 -15.36 -18.68
C ALA A 181 73.96 -16.49 -19.62
N PHE A 182 72.90 -17.20 -19.22
CA PHE A 182 72.31 -18.30 -20.00
C PHE A 182 70.89 -17.98 -20.50
N ARG A 183 70.48 -18.67 -21.58
CA ARG A 183 69.05 -18.83 -21.90
C ARG A 183 68.37 -19.79 -20.93
N GLN A 184 67.20 -19.39 -20.44
CA GLN A 184 66.51 -20.01 -19.32
C GLN A 184 65.01 -20.19 -19.62
N ILE A 185 64.49 -21.34 -19.21
CA ILE A 185 63.06 -21.63 -19.11
C ILE A 185 62.76 -21.80 -17.62
N GLN A 186 62.00 -20.87 -17.06
CA GLN A 186 61.66 -20.82 -15.65
C GLN A 186 60.20 -21.25 -15.46
N ILE A 187 59.93 -22.16 -14.53
CA ILE A 187 58.62 -22.80 -14.37
C ILE A 187 58.20 -22.76 -12.90
N VAL A 188 56.93 -22.44 -12.64
CA VAL A 188 56.30 -22.53 -11.31
C VAL A 188 55.01 -23.36 -11.38
N ALA A 189 54.82 -24.27 -10.42
CA ALA A 189 53.61 -25.07 -10.31
C ALA A 189 52.55 -24.38 -9.44
N SER A 190 51.31 -24.29 -9.94
CA SER A 190 50.18 -23.72 -9.18
C SER A 190 49.46 -24.75 -8.30
N GLU A 191 49.71 -26.05 -8.53
CA GLU A 191 49.09 -27.17 -7.84
C GLU A 191 50.10 -28.23 -7.39
N ASP A 192 49.72 -29.01 -6.37
CA ASP A 192 50.53 -30.13 -5.87
C ASP A 192 50.56 -31.28 -6.88
N GLU A 193 51.62 -32.09 -6.82
CA GLU A 193 51.79 -33.27 -7.69
C GLU A 193 51.74 -32.98 -9.20
N THR A 194 52.25 -31.82 -9.61
CA THR A 194 52.37 -31.44 -11.02
C THR A 194 53.60 -32.09 -11.66
N GLU A 195 53.41 -32.92 -12.67
CA GLU A 195 54.53 -33.46 -13.47
C GLU A 195 54.79 -32.54 -14.66
N VAL A 196 56.02 -32.07 -14.80
CA VAL A 196 56.46 -31.14 -15.85
C VAL A 196 57.50 -31.83 -16.72
N THR A 197 57.26 -31.83 -18.04
CA THR A 197 58.12 -32.43 -19.05
C THR A 197 58.66 -31.37 -19.98
N VAL A 198 59.98 -31.33 -20.17
CA VAL A 198 60.64 -30.46 -21.15
C VAL A 198 61.19 -31.29 -22.32
N VAL A 199 61.07 -30.76 -23.53
CA VAL A 199 61.67 -31.29 -24.76
C VAL A 199 62.41 -30.15 -25.47
N PRO A 200 63.75 -30.08 -25.41
CA PRO A 200 64.50 -29.04 -26.10
C PRO A 200 64.56 -29.32 -27.61
N ALA A 201 64.52 -28.27 -28.45
CA ALA A 201 64.37 -28.44 -29.90
C ALA A 201 65.64 -28.18 -30.73
N ASN A 202 66.45 -27.16 -30.38
CA ASN A 202 67.58 -26.71 -31.21
C ASN A 202 68.91 -26.63 -30.45
N GLY A 203 68.98 -27.25 -29.27
CA GLY A 203 70.15 -27.25 -28.39
C GLY A 203 69.92 -28.16 -27.19
N ASN A 204 70.95 -28.35 -26.38
CA ASN A 204 70.89 -29.23 -25.21
C ASN A 204 70.63 -28.44 -23.93
N LEU A 205 69.88 -29.02 -23.00
CA LEU A 205 69.75 -28.49 -21.63
C LEU A 205 70.71 -29.23 -20.69
N ILE A 206 71.07 -28.58 -19.57
CA ILE A 206 71.85 -29.22 -18.50
C ILE A 206 70.96 -29.50 -17.28
N ASP A 207 70.98 -30.74 -16.78
CA ASP A 207 70.37 -31.14 -15.51
C ASP A 207 71.47 -31.25 -14.45
N LEU A 208 71.59 -30.24 -13.59
CA LEU A 208 72.59 -30.22 -12.52
C LEU A 208 72.14 -31.01 -11.28
N SER A 209 70.95 -31.62 -11.27
CA SER A 209 70.53 -32.51 -10.17
C SER A 209 71.25 -33.86 -10.21
N ASP A 210 71.58 -34.33 -11.41
CA ASP A 210 72.33 -35.57 -11.68
C ASP A 210 73.56 -35.32 -12.58
N ASN A 211 73.85 -34.06 -12.91
CA ASN A 211 74.94 -33.61 -13.78
C ASN A 211 74.90 -34.24 -15.18
N SER A 212 73.70 -34.36 -15.76
CA SER A 212 73.44 -34.94 -17.08
C SER A 212 73.03 -33.90 -18.14
N ILE A 213 73.08 -34.30 -19.41
CA ILE A 213 72.66 -33.48 -20.57
C ILE A 213 71.33 -34.01 -21.10
N VAL A 214 70.34 -33.14 -21.29
CA VAL A 214 69.09 -33.43 -21.99
C VAL A 214 69.27 -33.01 -23.45
N ASN A 215 69.49 -33.99 -24.32
CA ASN A 215 69.73 -33.75 -25.74
C ASN A 215 68.49 -33.20 -26.45
N SER A 216 68.69 -32.42 -27.51
CA SER A 216 67.62 -32.01 -28.42
C SER A 216 66.76 -33.21 -28.87
N GLY A 217 65.43 -33.03 -28.85
CA GLY A 217 64.42 -34.03 -29.18
C GLY A 217 64.13 -35.07 -28.08
N SER A 218 64.92 -35.10 -27.00
CA SER A 218 64.70 -36.00 -25.86
C SER A 218 63.83 -35.35 -24.79
N SER A 219 63.03 -36.12 -24.06
CA SER A 219 62.20 -35.59 -22.95
C SER A 219 62.86 -35.81 -21.58
N LYS A 220 62.62 -34.88 -20.65
CA LYS A 220 62.94 -35.03 -19.23
C LYS A 220 61.77 -34.54 -18.39
N THR A 221 61.35 -35.34 -17.41
CA THR A 221 60.21 -35.05 -16.53
C THR A 221 60.66 -34.84 -15.09
N LYS A 222 60.06 -33.87 -14.39
CA LYS A 222 60.23 -33.60 -12.95
C LYS A 222 58.86 -33.42 -12.29
N LYS A 223 58.71 -33.89 -11.06
CA LYS A 223 57.49 -33.68 -10.25
C LYS A 223 57.67 -32.47 -9.32
N LEU A 224 56.69 -31.58 -9.30
CA LEU A 224 56.66 -30.35 -8.50
C LEU A 224 55.40 -30.33 -7.62
N ASN A 225 55.50 -29.68 -6.46
CA ASN A 225 54.35 -29.33 -5.63
C ASN A 225 53.97 -27.85 -5.80
N LYS A 226 52.80 -27.44 -5.28
CA LYS A 226 52.30 -26.06 -5.37
C LYS A 226 53.33 -25.07 -4.82
N GLY A 227 53.70 -24.07 -5.62
CA GLY A 227 54.71 -23.06 -5.30
C GLY A 227 56.16 -23.53 -5.38
N GLN A 228 56.41 -24.78 -5.81
CA GLN A 228 57.75 -25.21 -6.22
C GLN A 228 58.03 -24.79 -7.66
N THR A 229 59.31 -24.66 -7.97
CA THR A 229 59.83 -24.11 -9.22
C THR A 229 60.88 -25.00 -9.83
N LEU A 230 61.11 -24.80 -11.13
CA LEU A 230 62.13 -25.50 -11.91
C LEU A 230 62.76 -24.53 -12.92
N LEU A 231 64.09 -24.53 -12.97
CA LEU A 231 64.86 -23.87 -14.03
C LEU A 231 65.39 -24.93 -15.00
N TRP A 232 65.29 -24.64 -16.30
CA TRP A 232 66.07 -25.30 -17.34
C TRP A 232 66.91 -24.27 -18.08
N ARG A 233 68.23 -24.41 -18.05
CA ARG A 233 69.14 -23.58 -18.85
C ARG A 233 69.83 -24.37 -19.95
N GLY A 234 70.28 -23.65 -20.99
CA GLY A 234 71.15 -24.19 -22.01
C GLY A 234 72.44 -24.78 -21.44
N GLU A 235 72.94 -25.86 -22.03
CA GLU A 235 74.22 -26.49 -21.65
C GLU A 235 75.37 -25.47 -21.63
N LYS A 236 75.38 -24.58 -22.63
CA LYS A 236 76.30 -23.45 -22.80
C LYS A 236 75.53 -22.14 -22.93
N PHE A 237 76.21 -21.02 -22.71
CA PHE A 237 75.61 -19.68 -22.79
C PHE A 237 74.99 -19.37 -24.17
N ASP A 238 75.56 -19.90 -25.25
CA ASP A 238 75.15 -19.69 -26.65
C ASP A 238 74.16 -20.75 -27.19
N THR A 239 73.65 -21.63 -26.31
CA THR A 239 72.73 -22.69 -26.69
C THR A 239 71.43 -22.11 -27.28
N GLN A 240 71.01 -22.62 -28.43
CA GLN A 240 69.72 -22.26 -29.04
C GLN A 240 68.58 -23.10 -28.45
N LEU A 241 67.57 -22.46 -27.89
CA LEU A 241 66.42 -23.14 -27.27
C LEU A 241 65.08 -22.85 -27.95
N THR A 242 65.07 -22.08 -29.05
CA THR A 242 63.85 -21.77 -29.82
C THR A 242 63.11 -23.05 -30.21
N GLY A 243 61.79 -23.10 -30.01
CA GLY A 243 60.97 -24.26 -30.35
C GLY A 243 60.92 -25.36 -29.30
N SER A 244 61.64 -25.21 -28.19
CA SER A 244 61.52 -26.14 -27.06
C SER A 244 60.09 -26.16 -26.52
N ARG A 245 59.60 -27.34 -26.12
CA ARG A 245 58.24 -27.55 -25.62
C ARG A 245 58.28 -27.88 -24.13
N VAL A 246 57.35 -27.32 -23.37
CA VAL A 246 57.09 -27.66 -21.97
C VAL A 246 55.64 -28.13 -21.85
N THR A 247 55.42 -29.31 -21.29
CA THR A 247 54.07 -29.84 -21.02
C THR A 247 53.92 -30.23 -19.55
N SER A 248 52.72 -30.15 -18.99
CA SER A 248 52.45 -30.59 -17.61
C SER A 248 51.11 -31.30 -17.44
N THR A 249 50.95 -32.01 -16.33
CA THR A 249 49.69 -32.69 -15.95
C THR A 249 48.68 -31.78 -15.26
N LYS A 250 49.12 -30.59 -14.82
CA LYS A 250 48.32 -29.57 -14.11
C LYS A 250 48.86 -28.18 -14.46
N PRO A 251 48.10 -27.09 -14.21
CA PRO A 251 48.49 -25.75 -14.62
C PRO A 251 49.83 -25.26 -14.01
N ILE A 252 50.72 -24.78 -14.87
CA ILE A 252 51.99 -24.12 -14.54
C ILE A 252 52.05 -22.73 -15.18
N ALA A 253 52.86 -21.83 -14.62
CA ALA A 253 53.29 -20.63 -15.33
C ALA A 253 54.74 -20.77 -15.78
N VAL A 254 55.04 -20.27 -16.98
CA VAL A 254 56.37 -20.37 -17.61
C VAL A 254 56.88 -18.98 -17.96
N THR A 255 58.15 -18.71 -17.65
CA THR A 255 58.85 -17.48 -18.01
C THR A 255 60.03 -17.83 -18.90
N LEU A 256 60.14 -17.14 -20.04
CA LEU A 256 61.26 -17.23 -20.96
C LEU A 256 62.24 -16.10 -20.63
N PHE A 257 63.54 -16.41 -20.59
CA PHE A 257 64.57 -15.42 -20.36
C PHE A 257 65.83 -15.71 -21.16
N GLU A 258 66.33 -14.70 -21.87
CA GLU A 258 67.57 -14.71 -22.61
C GLU A 258 68.49 -13.63 -22.05
N ASP A 259 69.58 -14.02 -21.42
CA ASP A 259 70.51 -13.06 -20.84
C ASP A 259 71.57 -12.60 -21.86
N CYS A 260 71.99 -11.34 -21.74
CA CYS A 260 73.10 -10.71 -22.48
C CYS A 260 73.07 -10.94 -24.01
N ASN A 261 71.95 -10.59 -24.67
CA ASN A 261 71.83 -10.62 -26.13
C ASN A 261 72.45 -9.37 -26.77
N SER A 262 73.01 -9.49 -27.96
CA SER A 262 73.53 -8.35 -28.73
C SER A 262 73.32 -8.49 -30.23
N VAL A 263 73.51 -7.35 -30.89
CA VAL A 263 73.63 -7.28 -32.34
C VAL A 263 75.06 -7.62 -32.76
N VAL A 264 75.21 -8.49 -33.76
CA VAL A 264 76.52 -8.91 -34.29
C VAL A 264 77.36 -7.69 -34.67
N GLY A 265 78.55 -7.59 -34.09
CA GLY A 265 79.49 -6.49 -34.35
C GLY A 265 79.28 -5.24 -33.49
N GLN A 266 78.38 -5.27 -32.50
CA GLN A 266 78.16 -4.21 -31.51
C GLN A 266 78.60 -4.68 -30.11
N SER A 267 78.86 -3.74 -29.19
CA SER A 267 79.27 -4.03 -27.80
C SER A 267 78.14 -3.95 -26.77
N SER A 268 76.99 -3.38 -27.15
CA SER A 268 75.77 -3.31 -26.36
C SER A 268 75.19 -4.70 -26.12
N ILE A 269 74.74 -4.96 -24.90
CA ILE A 269 74.16 -6.24 -24.48
C ILE A 269 73.01 -5.98 -23.52
N ASP A 270 71.88 -6.64 -23.73
CA ASP A 270 70.75 -6.55 -22.82
C ASP A 270 69.96 -7.87 -22.80
N PRO A 271 69.23 -8.13 -21.71
CA PRO A 271 68.34 -9.28 -21.62
C PRO A 271 67.11 -9.13 -22.55
N ILE A 272 66.50 -10.27 -22.86
CA ILE A 272 65.17 -10.36 -23.47
C ILE A 272 64.35 -11.36 -22.67
N GLY A 273 63.18 -10.99 -22.19
CA GLY A 273 62.36 -11.93 -21.43
C GLY A 273 60.91 -11.51 -21.27
N ASP A 274 60.03 -12.50 -21.08
CA ASP A 274 58.64 -12.26 -20.72
C ASP A 274 58.01 -13.54 -20.12
N GLN A 275 56.91 -13.38 -19.40
CA GLN A 275 56.06 -14.51 -19.02
C GLN A 275 55.29 -15.02 -20.24
N MET A 276 55.24 -16.33 -20.42
CA MET A 276 54.57 -16.96 -21.55
C MET A 276 53.07 -17.20 -21.25
N VAL A 277 52.26 -17.25 -22.31
CA VAL A 277 50.89 -17.83 -22.26
C VAL A 277 50.91 -19.26 -22.81
N PRO A 278 50.01 -20.16 -22.37
CA PRO A 278 49.89 -21.50 -22.93
C PRO A 278 49.35 -21.49 -24.36
N VAL A 279 49.57 -22.59 -25.08
CA VAL A 279 49.17 -22.77 -26.50
C VAL A 279 47.68 -22.48 -26.71
N ASN A 280 46.83 -22.83 -25.75
CA ASN A 280 45.38 -22.62 -25.85
C ASN A 280 44.92 -21.16 -25.61
N LYS A 281 45.85 -20.22 -25.47
CA LYS A 281 45.60 -18.77 -25.32
C LYS A 281 46.24 -17.94 -26.43
N LEU A 282 46.78 -18.59 -27.46
CA LEU A 282 47.34 -17.93 -28.64
C LEU A 282 46.24 -17.56 -29.64
N GLY A 283 46.47 -16.50 -30.40
CA GLY A 283 45.61 -16.07 -31.50
C GLY A 283 46.32 -16.06 -32.84
N GLN A 284 45.66 -15.52 -33.85
CA GLN A 284 46.11 -15.57 -35.25
C GLN A 284 46.48 -14.19 -35.81
N ASN A 285 46.03 -13.12 -35.16
CA ASN A 285 46.19 -11.76 -35.67
C ASN A 285 46.91 -10.88 -34.65
N TYR A 286 47.94 -10.15 -35.09
CA TYR A 286 48.78 -9.27 -34.28
C TYR A 286 49.14 -8.00 -35.03
N ILE A 287 49.47 -6.94 -34.30
CA ILE A 287 50.07 -5.72 -34.84
C ILE A 287 51.40 -5.48 -34.13
N VAL A 288 52.45 -5.31 -34.93
CA VAL A 288 53.79 -4.99 -34.45
C VAL A 288 54.07 -3.53 -34.77
N VAL A 289 54.34 -2.71 -33.75
CA VAL A 289 54.75 -1.31 -33.92
C VAL A 289 56.26 -1.23 -33.73
N LYS A 290 56.98 -0.72 -34.74
CA LYS A 290 58.44 -0.59 -34.69
C LYS A 290 58.87 0.36 -33.57
N GLY A 291 59.90 -0.03 -32.83
CA GLY A 291 60.56 0.77 -31.81
C GLY A 291 61.64 1.68 -32.39
N PHE A 292 62.84 1.65 -31.81
CA PHE A 292 63.85 2.70 -32.03
C PHE A 292 65.22 2.17 -32.44
N SER A 293 65.28 1.02 -33.13
CA SER A 293 66.55 0.49 -33.64
C SER A 293 67.19 1.47 -34.63
N TYR A 294 68.48 1.77 -34.46
CA TYR A 294 69.26 2.56 -35.42
C TYR A 294 70.78 2.30 -35.29
N GLY A 295 71.51 2.49 -36.39
CA GLY A 295 72.98 2.39 -36.45
C GLY A 295 73.49 1.03 -36.96
N GLY A 296 74.19 1.02 -38.11
CA GLY A 296 74.78 -0.20 -38.68
C GLY A 296 73.73 -1.27 -39.06
N ASN A 297 73.93 -2.50 -38.58
CA ASN A 297 73.06 -3.67 -38.82
C ASN A 297 71.92 -3.81 -37.80
N VAL A 298 71.62 -2.78 -37.00
CA VAL A 298 70.57 -2.86 -35.96
C VAL A 298 69.21 -2.54 -36.57
N THR A 299 68.31 -3.53 -36.56
CA THR A 299 66.94 -3.45 -37.08
C THR A 299 65.95 -4.07 -36.11
N ASP A 300 64.67 -3.71 -36.24
CA ASP A 300 63.56 -4.35 -35.53
C ASP A 300 63.21 -5.68 -36.18
N HIS A 301 62.73 -6.62 -35.38
CA HIS A 301 62.32 -7.95 -35.84
C HIS A 301 60.97 -8.36 -35.26
N VAL A 302 60.23 -9.14 -36.03
CA VAL A 302 59.14 -9.95 -35.50
C VAL A 302 59.47 -11.42 -35.67
N GLY A 303 59.34 -12.15 -34.58
CA GLY A 303 59.47 -13.60 -34.52
C GLY A 303 58.13 -14.29 -34.43
N VAL A 304 57.88 -15.26 -35.31
CA VAL A 304 56.66 -16.08 -35.23
C VAL A 304 57.03 -17.54 -35.05
N LEU A 305 56.45 -18.18 -34.03
CA LEU A 305 56.60 -19.61 -33.77
C LEU A 305 55.29 -20.36 -34.00
N ALA A 306 55.32 -21.35 -34.88
CA ALA A 306 54.18 -22.21 -35.17
C ALA A 306 54.04 -23.31 -34.12
N VAL A 307 52.83 -23.48 -33.57
CA VAL A 307 52.48 -24.55 -32.61
C VAL A 307 51.71 -25.71 -33.25
N GLU A 308 51.39 -25.56 -34.54
CA GLU A 308 50.72 -26.54 -35.39
C GLU A 308 51.42 -26.66 -36.76
N ASP A 309 51.29 -27.83 -37.39
CA ASP A 309 51.83 -28.07 -38.73
C ASP A 309 51.08 -27.30 -39.81
N ASN A 310 51.79 -26.97 -40.90
CA ASN A 310 51.25 -26.22 -42.04
C ASN A 310 50.63 -24.87 -41.66
N THR A 311 51.27 -24.17 -40.71
CA THR A 311 50.91 -22.82 -40.32
C THR A 311 51.43 -21.83 -41.37
N VAL A 312 50.54 -21.11 -42.04
CA VAL A 312 50.85 -20.08 -43.04
C VAL A 312 50.83 -18.72 -42.37
N ILE A 313 51.92 -17.96 -42.47
CA ILE A 313 52.12 -16.64 -41.87
C ILE A 313 52.32 -15.59 -42.95
N LYS A 314 51.70 -14.43 -42.77
CA LYS A 314 51.92 -13.22 -43.57
C LYS A 314 52.25 -12.03 -42.68
N VAL A 315 53.30 -11.29 -43.01
CA VAL A 315 53.71 -10.06 -42.31
C VAL A 315 53.65 -8.91 -43.31
N GLY A 316 52.67 -8.01 -43.20
CA GLY A 316 52.43 -6.93 -44.16
C GLY A 316 52.52 -7.41 -45.63
N ASP A 317 53.43 -6.81 -46.39
CA ASP A 317 53.69 -7.13 -47.80
C ASP A 317 54.85 -8.13 -48.02
N PHE A 318 55.41 -8.72 -46.97
CA PHE A 318 56.43 -9.77 -47.10
C PHE A 318 55.84 -11.06 -47.69
N GLU A 319 56.70 -11.89 -48.32
CA GLU A 319 56.29 -13.20 -48.84
C GLU A 319 55.80 -14.11 -47.71
N GLU A 320 54.70 -14.82 -47.97
CA GLU A 320 54.12 -15.78 -47.03
C GLU A 320 55.12 -16.90 -46.71
N GLN A 321 55.16 -17.30 -45.44
CA GLN A 321 55.97 -18.44 -45.00
C GLN A 321 55.06 -19.54 -44.47
N THR A 322 55.36 -20.79 -44.83
CA THR A 322 54.71 -21.97 -44.25
C THR A 322 55.65 -22.61 -43.24
N LEU A 323 55.23 -22.64 -41.97
CA LEU A 323 55.98 -23.19 -40.85
C LEU A 323 55.36 -24.51 -40.39
N GLN A 324 56.24 -25.44 -40.01
CA GLN A 324 55.84 -26.67 -39.33
C GLN A 324 55.86 -26.46 -37.82
N LYS A 325 55.20 -27.36 -37.08
CA LYS A 325 55.13 -27.26 -35.61
C LYS A 325 56.51 -27.18 -34.97
N GLY A 326 56.66 -26.25 -34.03
CA GLY A 326 57.91 -25.95 -33.33
C GLY A 326 58.93 -25.18 -34.17
N LYS A 327 58.62 -24.81 -35.42
CA LYS A 327 59.49 -23.96 -36.25
C LYS A 327 59.19 -22.49 -36.02
N TYR A 328 60.26 -21.70 -36.08
CA TYR A 328 60.28 -20.27 -35.87
C TYR A 328 60.84 -19.59 -37.11
N TYR A 329 60.32 -18.41 -37.42
CA TYR A 329 60.87 -17.55 -38.46
C TYR A 329 60.93 -16.10 -37.97
N SER A 330 61.99 -15.38 -38.31
CA SER A 330 62.19 -13.98 -37.95
C SER A 330 62.21 -13.12 -39.20
N TRP A 331 61.31 -12.13 -39.26
CA TRP A 331 61.30 -11.11 -40.30
C TRP A 331 62.04 -9.87 -39.82
N ASN A 332 62.88 -9.31 -40.68
CA ASN A 332 63.52 -8.02 -40.47
C ASN A 332 62.55 -6.90 -40.89
N LEU A 333 62.15 -6.04 -39.96
CA LEU A 333 61.22 -4.92 -40.16
C LEU A 333 61.93 -3.60 -40.51
N GLY A 334 63.26 -3.63 -40.62
CA GLY A 334 64.12 -2.49 -40.89
C GLY A 334 64.35 -1.61 -39.65
N VAL A 335 64.97 -0.46 -39.90
CA VAL A 335 65.32 0.54 -38.88
C VAL A 335 64.06 1.14 -38.25
N GLY A 336 64.01 1.23 -36.91
CA GLY A 336 62.80 1.58 -36.14
C GLY A 336 62.11 2.88 -36.55
N ALA A 337 62.86 3.90 -37.01
CA ALA A 337 62.35 5.21 -37.41
C ALA A 337 61.90 5.34 -38.89
N THR A 338 62.03 4.27 -39.71
CA THR A 338 61.65 4.32 -41.14
C THR A 338 60.25 3.77 -41.40
N ASN A 339 59.54 4.34 -42.40
CA ASN A 339 58.24 3.83 -42.83
C ASN A 339 58.35 2.49 -43.59
N PRO A 340 57.34 1.61 -43.49
CA PRO A 340 56.19 1.72 -42.58
C PRO A 340 56.60 1.51 -41.11
N GLN A 341 55.91 2.20 -40.19
CA GLN A 341 56.20 2.19 -38.75
C GLN A 341 55.49 1.05 -37.99
N ALA A 342 54.59 0.31 -38.63
CA ALA A 342 53.93 -0.85 -38.06
C ALA A 342 53.58 -1.88 -39.16
N TYR A 343 53.41 -3.14 -38.76
CA TYR A 343 53.05 -4.24 -39.64
C TYR A 343 51.94 -5.09 -39.00
N SER A 344 51.00 -5.56 -39.82
CA SER A 344 50.07 -6.62 -39.44
C SER A 344 50.74 -7.98 -39.60
N VAL A 345 50.47 -8.89 -38.67
CA VAL A 345 50.90 -10.29 -38.72
C VAL A 345 49.64 -11.14 -38.65
N THR A 346 49.40 -11.93 -39.69
CA THR A 346 48.23 -12.82 -39.78
C THR A 346 48.67 -14.25 -40.02
N SER A 347 47.90 -15.18 -39.48
CA SER A 347 48.12 -16.62 -39.66
C SER A 347 46.83 -17.39 -39.85
N ASN A 348 46.91 -18.60 -40.41
CA ASN A 348 45.77 -19.51 -40.49
C ASN A 348 45.60 -20.41 -39.24
N ARG A 349 46.60 -20.45 -38.36
CA ARG A 349 46.65 -21.23 -37.12
C ARG A 349 47.26 -20.38 -36.00
N PRO A 350 46.96 -20.65 -34.71
CA PRO A 350 47.54 -19.89 -33.60
C PRO A 350 49.07 -19.93 -33.59
N VAL A 351 49.70 -18.84 -33.17
CA VAL A 351 51.16 -18.70 -33.10
C VAL A 351 51.62 -17.87 -31.91
N TYR A 352 52.85 -18.07 -31.45
CA TYR A 352 53.52 -17.06 -30.62
C TYR A 352 54.08 -15.97 -31.53
N CYS A 353 53.86 -14.70 -31.17
CA CYS A 353 54.38 -13.53 -31.87
C CYS A 353 55.25 -12.70 -30.91
N MET A 354 56.56 -12.67 -31.15
CA MET A 354 57.54 -11.94 -30.35
C MET A 354 57.99 -10.71 -31.11
N HIS A 355 57.95 -9.53 -30.48
CA HIS A 355 58.56 -8.32 -31.04
C HIS A 355 59.92 -8.09 -30.42
N GLN A 356 60.91 -7.80 -31.26
CA GLN A 356 62.23 -7.36 -30.83
C GLN A 356 62.57 -6.00 -31.43
N SER A 357 63.06 -5.09 -30.59
CA SER A 357 63.55 -3.78 -31.00
C SER A 357 64.81 -3.42 -30.22
N ALA A 358 65.34 -2.21 -30.44
CA ALA A 358 66.54 -1.74 -29.77
C ALA A 358 66.51 -0.22 -29.52
N ALA A 359 67.23 0.24 -28.48
CA ALA A 359 67.58 1.63 -28.26
C ALA A 359 69.01 1.84 -28.76
N GLY A 360 69.19 2.25 -30.02
CA GLY A 360 70.51 2.13 -30.66
C GLY A 360 70.85 0.66 -30.88
N SER A 361 71.89 0.14 -30.21
CA SER A 361 72.28 -1.28 -30.23
C SER A 361 71.90 -2.08 -28.96
N GLU A 362 71.32 -1.44 -27.95
CA GLU A 362 70.78 -2.08 -26.74
C GLU A 362 69.43 -2.74 -27.07
N VAL A 363 69.32 -4.06 -26.95
CA VAL A 363 68.16 -4.83 -27.44
C VAL A 363 67.10 -5.03 -26.36
N GLY A 364 65.86 -5.23 -26.77
CA GLY A 364 64.77 -5.64 -25.89
C GLY A 364 63.72 -6.43 -26.66
N GLY A 365 62.92 -7.25 -25.97
CA GLY A 365 61.89 -8.04 -26.63
C GLY A 365 60.75 -8.44 -25.71
N SER A 366 59.54 -8.56 -26.26
CA SER A 366 58.36 -8.95 -25.50
C SER A 366 57.40 -9.78 -26.35
N LEU A 367 56.62 -10.62 -25.68
CA LEU A 367 55.52 -11.34 -26.30
C LEU A 367 54.38 -10.36 -26.60
N LEU A 368 53.81 -10.44 -27.80
CA LEU A 368 52.66 -9.63 -28.19
C LEU A 368 51.33 -10.35 -27.91
N PRO A 369 50.29 -9.64 -27.43
CA PRO A 369 48.94 -10.16 -27.37
C PRO A 369 48.35 -10.24 -28.78
N SER A 370 47.48 -11.23 -28.99
CA SER A 370 46.65 -11.23 -30.20
C SER A 370 45.62 -10.11 -30.10
N LEU A 371 45.24 -9.54 -31.24
CA LEU A 371 44.32 -8.41 -31.31
C LEU A 371 42.99 -8.65 -30.57
N TYR A 372 42.45 -9.85 -30.66
CA TYR A 372 41.18 -10.22 -30.04
C TYR A 372 41.29 -10.65 -28.57
N SER A 373 42.52 -10.74 -28.03
CA SER A 373 42.74 -10.93 -26.59
C SER A 373 42.98 -9.61 -25.85
N ILE A 374 43.01 -8.47 -26.55
CA ILE A 374 43.14 -7.14 -25.95
C ILE A 374 41.85 -6.80 -25.19
N SER A 375 41.94 -6.67 -23.87
CA SER A 375 40.80 -6.35 -23.00
C SER A 375 41.03 -5.21 -22.00
N ALA A 376 42.24 -4.66 -21.92
CA ALA A 376 42.56 -3.62 -20.95
C ALA A 376 42.03 -2.24 -21.40
N ARG A 377 41.33 -1.51 -20.52
CA ARG A 377 40.97 -0.08 -20.71
C ARG A 377 41.76 0.88 -19.83
N ARG A 378 42.55 0.34 -18.89
CA ARG A 378 43.42 1.07 -17.98
C ARG A 378 44.70 0.27 -17.79
N ILE A 379 45.85 0.86 -18.13
CA ILE A 379 47.19 0.26 -17.94
C ILE A 379 48.02 1.23 -17.12
N THR A 380 48.63 0.72 -16.05
CA THR A 380 49.51 1.50 -15.17
C THR A 380 50.92 0.92 -15.20
N PHE A 381 51.93 1.77 -15.39
CA PHE A 381 53.33 1.36 -15.51
C PHE A 381 54.26 2.40 -14.88
N PHE A 382 55.52 2.03 -14.67
CA PHE A 382 56.55 2.93 -14.14
C PHE A 382 57.25 3.62 -15.31
N LYS A 383 56.97 4.91 -15.48
CA LYS A 383 57.63 5.75 -16.47
C LYS A 383 59.03 6.11 -15.96
N GLY A 384 60.07 5.65 -16.65
CA GLY A 384 61.46 6.02 -16.38
C GLY A 384 61.87 7.35 -17.04
N ASP A 385 63.11 7.78 -16.77
CA ASP A 385 63.69 9.03 -17.28
C ASP A 385 64.93 8.76 -18.16
N MET A 386 64.69 8.42 -19.43
CA MET A 386 65.73 8.19 -20.45
C MET A 386 65.43 8.90 -21.78
N ASN A 387 66.47 9.00 -22.61
CA ASN A 387 66.44 9.67 -23.92
C ASN A 387 65.55 9.01 -24.97
N ILE A 388 65.03 7.81 -24.74
CA ILE A 388 63.93 7.22 -25.50
C ILE A 388 62.92 6.78 -24.45
N ASN A 389 61.68 7.24 -24.57
CA ASN A 389 60.61 6.97 -23.62
C ASN A 389 59.29 7.05 -24.37
N SER A 390 58.70 5.90 -24.70
CA SER A 390 57.59 5.85 -25.63
C SER A 390 56.63 4.70 -25.35
N MET A 391 55.39 4.89 -25.81
CA MET A 391 54.33 3.90 -25.77
C MET A 391 53.94 3.48 -27.18
N PHE A 392 53.68 2.19 -27.36
CA PHE A 392 53.14 1.59 -28.58
C PHE A 392 51.71 1.15 -28.27
N LEU A 393 50.75 1.96 -28.71
CA LEU A 393 49.33 1.70 -28.49
C LEU A 393 48.75 0.96 -29.70
N VAL A 394 47.96 -0.09 -29.45
CA VAL A 394 47.16 -0.78 -30.47
C VAL A 394 45.72 -0.85 -29.99
N PHE A 395 44.78 -0.40 -30.84
CA PHE A 395 43.36 -0.21 -30.49
C PHE A 395 42.47 -0.19 -31.75
N ARG A 396 41.15 -0.30 -31.59
CA ARG A 396 40.18 -0.12 -32.70
C ARG A 396 39.95 1.37 -32.97
N GLU A 397 39.65 1.74 -34.21
CA GLU A 397 39.36 3.14 -34.62
C GLU A 397 38.37 3.86 -33.69
N SER A 398 37.36 3.16 -33.17
CA SER A 398 36.36 3.71 -32.23
C SER A 398 36.96 4.21 -30.91
N ALA A 399 38.14 3.74 -30.51
CA ALA A 399 38.81 4.10 -29.27
C ALA A 399 39.74 5.33 -29.40
N LYS A 400 39.98 5.85 -30.61
CA LYS A 400 41.07 6.82 -30.87
C LYS A 400 41.00 8.11 -30.05
N ASP A 401 39.80 8.58 -29.73
CA ASP A 401 39.56 9.88 -29.09
C ASP A 401 39.37 9.76 -27.55
N GLY A 402 39.50 8.55 -26.99
CA GLY A 402 39.23 8.27 -25.58
C GLY A 402 40.44 8.30 -24.65
N PHE A 403 41.66 8.48 -25.18
CA PHE A 403 42.88 8.32 -24.37
C PHE A 403 43.07 9.46 -23.36
N VAL A 404 43.32 9.08 -22.12
CA VAL A 404 43.76 9.96 -21.03
C VAL A 404 45.02 9.41 -20.38
N MET A 405 45.91 10.30 -19.93
CA MET A 405 47.12 9.98 -19.18
C MET A 405 47.09 10.74 -17.86
N ASP A 406 47.15 10.02 -16.74
CA ASP A 406 47.13 10.59 -15.39
C ASP A 406 45.93 11.55 -15.14
N GLY A 407 44.79 11.30 -15.80
CA GLY A 407 43.57 12.12 -15.75
C GLY A 407 43.45 13.21 -16.82
N ASP A 408 44.54 13.51 -17.54
CA ASP A 408 44.56 14.52 -18.60
C ASP A 408 44.35 13.91 -19.99
N SER A 409 43.65 14.61 -20.89
CA SER A 409 43.44 14.12 -22.27
C SER A 409 44.76 13.95 -23.02
N LEU A 410 45.00 12.76 -23.57
CA LEU A 410 46.18 12.41 -24.35
C LEU A 410 45.83 12.39 -25.85
N LYS A 411 46.32 13.37 -26.60
CA LYS A 411 46.21 13.37 -28.06
C LYS A 411 47.22 12.39 -28.66
N VAL A 412 46.73 11.39 -29.38
CA VAL A 412 47.56 10.40 -30.07
C VAL A 412 47.58 10.67 -31.58
N THR A 413 48.74 10.53 -32.21
CA THR A 413 48.84 10.51 -33.69
C THR A 413 48.60 9.09 -34.17
N VAL A 414 47.43 8.88 -34.77
CA VAL A 414 46.95 7.56 -35.21
C VAL A 414 47.53 7.21 -36.58
N GLY A 415 48.12 6.02 -36.70
CA GLY A 415 48.58 5.45 -37.97
C GLY A 415 47.73 4.27 -38.43
N GLU A 416 47.69 4.05 -39.74
CA GLU A 416 47.07 2.87 -40.37
C GLU A 416 48.07 1.72 -40.52
N VAL A 417 47.61 0.49 -40.28
CA VAL A 417 48.40 -0.75 -40.38
C VAL A 417 47.87 -1.72 -41.44
N GLY A 418 46.77 -1.35 -42.13
CA GLY A 418 46.17 -2.15 -43.20
C GLY A 418 45.45 -3.42 -42.74
N PHE A 419 44.95 -3.47 -41.49
CA PHE A 419 44.19 -4.60 -40.96
C PHE A 419 42.88 -4.15 -40.30
N GLU A 420 41.75 -4.40 -40.98
CA GLU A 420 40.40 -3.98 -40.55
C GLU A 420 40.36 -2.50 -40.08
N ASP A 421 39.64 -2.21 -39.00
CA ASP A 421 39.60 -0.91 -38.32
C ASP A 421 40.64 -0.81 -37.18
N TRP A 422 41.60 -1.73 -37.10
CA TRP A 422 42.68 -1.61 -36.13
C TRP A 422 43.62 -0.47 -36.49
N ARG A 423 44.10 0.18 -35.44
CA ARG A 423 45.00 1.32 -35.50
C ARG A 423 46.16 1.12 -34.54
N TYR A 424 47.21 1.90 -34.78
CA TYR A 424 48.30 2.03 -33.82
C TYR A 424 48.63 3.49 -33.57
N ALA A 425 49.27 3.76 -32.44
CA ALA A 425 49.92 5.03 -32.17
C ALA A 425 51.27 4.80 -31.49
N LYS A 426 52.30 5.47 -31.97
CA LYS A 426 53.63 5.52 -31.35
C LYS A 426 53.77 6.88 -30.66
N VAL A 427 53.71 6.87 -29.33
CA VAL A 427 53.57 8.08 -28.52
C VAL A 427 54.85 8.34 -27.76
N ASP A 428 55.52 9.48 -28.02
CA ASP A 428 56.67 9.95 -27.24
C ASP A 428 56.16 10.62 -25.95
N ILE A 429 56.66 10.17 -24.80
CA ILE A 429 56.26 10.65 -23.47
C ILE A 429 57.43 11.23 -22.66
N LYS A 430 58.46 11.76 -23.32
CA LYS A 430 59.67 12.38 -22.69
C LYS A 430 59.46 13.59 -21.77
N ALA A 431 58.24 14.03 -21.47
CA ALA A 431 57.99 15.25 -20.71
C ALA A 431 58.64 15.28 -19.31
N SER A 432 58.91 16.50 -18.81
CA SER A 432 59.50 16.81 -17.50
C SER A 432 58.68 16.26 -16.33
N GLY A 433 59.33 15.55 -15.40
CA GLY A 433 58.66 14.96 -14.23
C GLY A 433 59.41 13.80 -13.57
N GLY A 434 60.52 13.33 -14.15
CA GLY A 434 61.35 12.25 -13.61
C GLY A 434 60.66 10.88 -13.58
N ASN A 435 61.27 9.96 -12.84
CA ASN A 435 60.74 8.62 -12.61
C ASN A 435 59.43 8.67 -11.81
N ARG A 436 58.33 8.16 -12.36
CA ARG A 436 57.02 8.15 -11.70
C ARG A 436 56.13 7.03 -12.21
N VAL A 437 55.09 6.69 -11.47
CA VAL A 437 54.01 5.83 -11.97
C VAL A 437 53.07 6.65 -12.85
N CYS A 438 52.69 6.09 -13.99
CA CYS A 438 51.76 6.67 -14.94
C CYS A 438 50.64 5.69 -15.27
N THR A 439 49.44 6.22 -15.46
CA THR A 439 48.28 5.46 -15.93
C THR A 439 47.82 6.00 -17.27
N ILE A 440 47.58 5.10 -18.22
CA ILE A 440 46.85 5.36 -19.46
C ILE A 440 45.46 4.74 -19.32
N GLU A 441 44.42 5.48 -19.68
CA GLU A 441 43.04 4.98 -19.74
C GLU A 441 42.39 5.32 -21.08
N ASN A 442 41.35 4.58 -21.43
CA ASN A 442 40.53 4.85 -22.61
C ASN A 442 39.05 4.54 -22.33
N ASP A 443 38.23 5.59 -22.27
CA ASP A 443 36.80 5.46 -22.00
C ASP A 443 36.02 4.91 -23.21
N LYS A 444 36.57 5.03 -24.43
CA LYS A 444 35.93 4.61 -25.69
C LYS A 444 36.20 3.17 -26.11
N GLY A 445 37.27 2.53 -25.64
CA GLY A 445 37.54 1.13 -25.97
C GLY A 445 38.80 0.56 -25.29
N ALA A 446 39.00 -0.76 -25.43
CA ALA A 446 40.20 -1.42 -24.93
C ALA A 446 41.43 -1.13 -25.81
N PHE A 447 42.62 -1.29 -25.25
CA PHE A 447 43.89 -1.11 -25.94
C PHE A 447 44.98 -1.98 -25.31
N SER A 448 46.05 -2.22 -26.07
CA SER A 448 47.30 -2.76 -25.54
C SER A 448 48.41 -1.72 -25.61
N LEU A 449 49.43 -1.87 -24.75
CA LEU A 449 50.48 -0.89 -24.57
C LEU A 449 51.85 -1.57 -24.50
N GLY A 450 52.68 -1.38 -25.53
CA GLY A 450 54.11 -1.62 -25.44
C GLY A 450 54.80 -0.43 -24.78
N TYR A 451 55.57 -0.62 -23.71
CA TYR A 451 56.36 0.43 -23.09
C TYR A 451 57.83 0.24 -23.40
N PHE A 452 58.43 1.25 -24.03
CA PHE A 452 59.81 1.22 -24.47
C PHE A 452 60.58 2.38 -23.85
N LEU A 453 61.64 2.07 -23.11
CA LEU A 453 62.53 3.04 -22.48
C LEU A 453 63.97 2.66 -22.79
N GLY A 454 64.82 3.60 -23.17
CA GLY A 454 66.23 3.27 -23.38
C GLY A 454 67.12 4.45 -23.75
N ALA A 455 68.41 4.18 -23.83
CA ALA A 455 69.39 5.10 -24.38
C ALA A 455 70.54 4.33 -25.03
N ALA A 456 71.08 4.91 -26.11
CA ALA A 456 71.89 4.25 -27.14
C ALA A 456 73.12 3.44 -26.66
N THR A 457 73.61 3.67 -25.45
CA THR A 457 74.85 3.09 -24.90
C THR A 457 74.71 2.74 -23.41
N THR A 458 73.50 2.47 -22.92
CA THR A 458 73.25 2.24 -21.47
C THR A 458 72.48 0.97 -21.23
N SER A 459 71.18 0.95 -21.56
CA SER A 459 70.33 -0.23 -21.57
C SER A 459 69.03 0.10 -22.30
N SER A 460 68.27 -0.93 -22.67
CA SER A 460 66.92 -0.93 -23.21
C SER A 460 65.99 -1.70 -22.28
N LEU A 461 64.85 -1.12 -21.95
CA LEU A 461 63.77 -1.71 -21.17
C LEU A 461 62.54 -1.80 -22.07
N TYR A 462 62.00 -3.00 -22.28
CA TYR A 462 60.84 -3.18 -23.16
C TYR A 462 59.85 -4.24 -22.66
N GLY A 463 58.65 -3.81 -22.28
CA GLY A 463 57.57 -4.71 -21.90
C GLY A 463 56.30 -4.43 -22.69
N TYR A 464 55.54 -5.48 -23.00
CA TYR A 464 54.21 -5.33 -23.58
C TYR A 464 53.13 -5.62 -22.53
N PHE A 465 52.40 -4.57 -22.17
CA PHE A 465 51.30 -4.62 -21.23
C PHE A 465 49.99 -4.89 -21.97
N SER A 466 49.37 -6.01 -21.63
CA SER A 466 48.01 -6.33 -22.03
C SER A 466 47.42 -7.28 -21.00
N ALA A 467 46.12 -7.14 -20.75
CA ALA A 467 45.36 -8.29 -20.26
C ALA A 467 45.26 -9.27 -21.44
N PHE A 468 45.80 -10.48 -21.32
CA PHE A 468 45.68 -11.53 -22.34
C PHE A 468 44.32 -12.23 -22.16
N GLY A 469 43.23 -11.50 -22.43
CA GLY A 469 41.89 -11.83 -21.96
C GLY A 469 41.14 -12.84 -22.83
N THR A 470 40.40 -13.73 -22.17
CA THR A 470 39.24 -14.42 -22.74
C THR A 470 37.99 -13.87 -22.03
N PHE A 471 36.91 -13.58 -22.74
CA PHE A 471 35.68 -12.98 -22.23
C PHE A 471 35.11 -13.72 -21.01
N SER A 472 34.71 -12.95 -20.00
CA SER A 472 33.78 -13.35 -18.93
C SER A 472 33.01 -12.11 -18.43
N PHE A 473 31.83 -12.33 -17.85
CA PHE A 473 31.11 -11.30 -17.09
C PHE A 473 31.83 -11.00 -15.76
N GLU A 474 31.52 -9.86 -15.15
CA GLU A 474 32.12 -9.46 -13.87
C GLU A 474 31.79 -10.44 -12.74
N SER A 475 30.58 -11.01 -12.77
CA SER A 475 30.10 -11.96 -11.76
C SER A 475 28.92 -12.75 -12.32
N ASP A 476 28.51 -13.80 -11.59
CA ASP A 476 27.29 -14.54 -11.90
C ASP A 476 26.01 -13.70 -11.71
N VAL A 477 26.07 -12.65 -10.87
CA VAL A 477 24.93 -11.76 -10.56
C VAL A 477 25.39 -10.31 -10.48
N ILE A 478 24.94 -9.47 -11.41
CA ILE A 478 25.18 -8.03 -11.43
C ILE A 478 23.97 -7.33 -10.81
N ALA A 479 24.17 -6.73 -9.63
CA ALA A 479 23.20 -5.80 -9.05
C ALA A 479 23.53 -4.38 -9.50
N HIS A 480 22.58 -3.69 -10.13
CA HIS A 480 22.79 -2.37 -10.69
C HIS A 480 21.70 -1.39 -10.25
N CYS A 481 22.12 -0.19 -9.84
CA CYS A 481 21.19 0.87 -9.51
C CYS A 481 20.68 1.61 -10.74
N GLY A 482 19.39 1.45 -11.05
CA GLY A 482 18.71 2.14 -12.13
C GLY A 482 17.86 1.22 -13.01
N ASP A 483 17.16 1.82 -13.97
CA ASP A 483 16.19 1.11 -14.82
C ASP A 483 16.83 0.50 -16.09
N SER A 484 18.15 0.65 -16.26
CA SER A 484 18.86 0.06 -17.39
C SER A 484 20.34 -0.16 -17.08
N TYR A 485 20.95 -1.13 -17.76
CA TYR A 485 22.38 -1.44 -17.64
C TYR A 485 22.99 -1.62 -19.03
N THR A 486 24.15 -1.00 -19.30
CA THR A 486 24.84 -1.15 -20.59
C THR A 486 25.94 -2.20 -20.47
N PHE A 487 25.73 -3.33 -21.14
CA PHE A 487 26.78 -4.32 -21.35
C PHE A 487 27.75 -3.86 -22.45
N SER A 488 29.05 -3.98 -22.19
CA SER A 488 30.13 -3.75 -23.16
C SER A 488 30.93 -5.03 -23.33
N ALA A 489 30.86 -5.66 -24.50
CA ALA A 489 31.63 -6.85 -24.84
C ALA A 489 33.12 -6.54 -25.10
N PRO A 490 34.03 -7.52 -24.96
CA PRO A 490 35.44 -7.37 -25.36
C PRO A 490 35.60 -7.42 -26.88
N TYR A 491 36.79 -7.15 -27.42
CA TYR A 491 37.00 -7.28 -28.86
C TYR A 491 36.85 -8.72 -29.35
N ALA A 492 35.94 -8.92 -30.30
CA ALA A 492 35.65 -10.19 -30.94
C ALA A 492 35.37 -10.01 -32.44
N LYS A 493 35.48 -11.09 -33.21
CA LYS A 493 35.06 -11.14 -34.62
C LYS A 493 33.53 -11.12 -34.77
N SER A 494 32.79 -11.65 -33.79
CA SER A 494 31.34 -11.64 -33.75
C SER A 494 30.80 -11.77 -32.33
N TYR A 495 29.57 -11.30 -32.11
CA TYR A 495 28.86 -11.31 -30.84
C TYR A 495 27.49 -11.97 -31.01
N LYS A 496 27.03 -12.67 -29.97
CA LYS A 496 25.67 -13.18 -29.88
C LYS A 496 25.17 -13.06 -28.44
N TRP A 497 24.24 -12.14 -28.22
CA TRP A 497 23.56 -11.92 -26.96
C TRP A 497 22.26 -12.70 -26.90
N LEU A 498 22.04 -13.42 -25.80
CA LEU A 498 20.78 -14.05 -25.45
C LEU A 498 20.21 -13.44 -24.17
N TYR A 499 18.89 -13.26 -24.11
CA TYR A 499 18.15 -12.98 -22.88
C TYR A 499 17.19 -14.13 -22.61
N ASN A 500 17.34 -14.80 -21.47
CA ASN A 500 16.58 -16.01 -21.11
C ASN A 500 16.54 -17.07 -22.25
N GLY A 501 17.65 -17.18 -23.00
CA GLY A 501 17.80 -18.14 -24.11
C GLY A 501 17.39 -17.62 -25.49
N GLU A 502 16.76 -16.45 -25.61
CA GLU A 502 16.35 -15.85 -26.90
C GLU A 502 17.38 -14.84 -27.41
N GLU A 503 17.68 -14.87 -28.71
CA GLU A 503 18.66 -13.95 -29.31
C GLU A 503 18.12 -12.53 -29.40
N ILE A 504 18.86 -11.58 -28.84
CA ILE A 504 18.43 -10.18 -28.69
C ILE A 504 19.35 -9.17 -29.39
N SER A 505 20.62 -9.52 -29.63
CA SER A 505 21.58 -8.62 -30.28
C SER A 505 22.82 -9.38 -30.78
N ASN A 506 23.46 -8.83 -31.80
CA ASN A 506 24.76 -9.23 -32.34
C ASN A 506 25.80 -8.10 -32.28
N GLU A 507 25.50 -7.04 -31.53
CA GLU A 507 26.35 -5.86 -31.38
C GLU A 507 27.36 -6.02 -30.23
N ALA A 508 28.45 -5.26 -30.30
CA ALA A 508 29.47 -5.24 -29.25
C ALA A 508 28.98 -4.58 -27.93
N THR A 509 27.93 -3.76 -28.01
CA THR A 509 27.33 -3.08 -26.86
C THR A 509 25.83 -3.32 -26.85
N PHE A 510 25.26 -3.60 -25.69
CA PHE A 510 23.83 -3.87 -25.52
C PHE A 510 23.28 -3.18 -24.26
N VAL A 511 22.15 -2.47 -24.38
CA VAL A 511 21.47 -1.82 -23.25
C VAL A 511 20.34 -2.73 -22.78
N ALA A 512 20.52 -3.33 -21.61
CA ALA A 512 19.51 -4.10 -20.91
C ALA A 512 18.55 -3.17 -20.16
N THR A 513 17.25 -3.43 -20.28
CA THR A 513 16.17 -2.68 -19.59
C THR A 513 15.31 -3.60 -18.73
N LYS A 514 15.75 -4.86 -18.54
CA LYS A 514 15.05 -5.89 -17.77
C LYS A 514 16.04 -6.66 -16.92
N SER A 515 15.63 -7.02 -15.71
CA SER A 515 16.31 -8.02 -14.89
C SER A 515 16.14 -9.42 -15.52
N GLY A 516 17.11 -10.31 -15.30
CA GLY A 516 17.09 -11.68 -15.82
C GLY A 516 18.45 -12.22 -16.28
N GLU A 517 18.45 -13.42 -16.87
CA GLU A 517 19.67 -14.07 -17.33
C GLU A 517 20.08 -13.55 -18.72
N TYR A 518 21.30 -13.03 -18.80
CA TYR A 518 21.96 -12.61 -20.04
C TYR A 518 23.12 -13.57 -20.34
N THR A 519 23.18 -14.08 -21.57
CA THR A 519 24.29 -14.91 -22.05
C THR A 519 24.95 -14.20 -23.24
N LEU A 520 26.28 -14.14 -23.26
CA LEU A 520 27.04 -13.62 -24.39
C LEU A 520 27.98 -14.69 -24.92
N THR A 521 27.89 -14.95 -26.22
CA THR A 521 28.89 -15.72 -26.96
C THR A 521 29.73 -14.79 -27.83
N VAL A 522 31.05 -14.85 -27.70
CA VAL A 522 32.02 -14.10 -28.52
C VAL A 522 32.99 -15.01 -29.26
N ASP A 523 33.40 -14.60 -30.45
CA ASP A 523 34.48 -15.23 -31.22
C ASP A 523 35.79 -14.43 -31.08
N GLN A 524 36.72 -14.88 -30.23
CA GLN A 524 37.96 -14.17 -29.89
C GLN A 524 39.20 -14.72 -30.60
N ASP A 525 39.07 -15.41 -31.74
CA ASP A 525 40.21 -15.83 -32.57
C ASP A 525 41.26 -16.70 -31.83
N GLN A 526 41.16 -18.03 -31.77
CA GLN A 526 40.31 -18.96 -32.51
C GLN A 526 39.10 -19.51 -31.72
N TYR A 527 38.91 -19.02 -30.50
CA TYR A 527 37.96 -19.61 -29.55
C TYR A 527 36.61 -18.90 -29.58
N LYS A 528 35.54 -19.69 -29.54
CA LYS A 528 34.22 -19.21 -29.18
C LYS A 528 34.02 -19.40 -27.69
N ILE A 529 33.77 -18.32 -26.99
CA ILE A 529 33.58 -18.31 -25.53
C ILE A 529 32.15 -17.88 -25.26
N THR A 530 31.47 -18.65 -24.42
CA THR A 530 30.11 -18.37 -23.96
C THR A 530 30.16 -18.21 -22.45
N ASP A 531 29.61 -17.12 -21.95
CA ASP A 531 29.43 -16.87 -20.53
C ASP A 531 28.03 -16.31 -20.24
N LYS A 532 27.61 -16.35 -18.98
CA LYS A 532 26.28 -15.90 -18.55
C LYS A 532 26.32 -15.16 -17.20
N THR A 533 25.40 -14.22 -17.03
CA THR A 533 25.19 -13.46 -15.79
C THR A 533 23.70 -13.24 -15.57
N TYR A 534 23.28 -13.10 -14.33
CA TYR A 534 21.96 -12.60 -13.97
C TYR A 534 22.04 -11.10 -13.66
N LEU A 535 21.26 -10.27 -14.34
CA LEU A 535 21.18 -8.84 -14.06
C LEU A 535 19.99 -8.56 -13.13
N LYS A 536 20.22 -7.82 -12.05
CA LYS A 536 19.20 -7.24 -11.18
C LYS A 536 19.22 -5.73 -11.32
N LEU A 537 18.22 -5.18 -11.99
CA LEU A 537 17.97 -3.75 -12.04
C LEU A 537 17.23 -3.35 -10.77
N GLN A 538 17.96 -2.72 -9.84
CA GLN A 538 17.45 -2.27 -8.57
C GLN A 538 17.27 -0.77 -8.61
N ASN A 539 16.06 -0.28 -8.37
CA ASN A 539 15.78 1.14 -8.32
C ASN A 539 15.15 1.50 -6.96
N PHE A 540 15.13 2.80 -6.68
CA PHE A 540 14.49 3.30 -5.46
C PHE A 540 13.01 3.61 -5.69
N SER A 541 12.28 2.78 -6.46
CA SER A 541 10.83 2.92 -6.58
C SER A 541 10.20 2.82 -5.19
N HIS A 542 9.36 3.80 -4.84
CA HIS A 542 8.85 3.94 -3.48
C HIS A 542 7.50 4.65 -3.41
N ILE A 543 6.80 4.42 -2.30
CA ILE A 543 5.67 5.24 -1.83
C ILE A 543 6.12 5.92 -0.54
N LEU A 544 6.19 7.26 -0.56
CA LEU A 544 6.50 8.09 0.61
C LEU A 544 5.21 8.60 1.24
N SER A 545 4.98 8.19 2.48
CA SER A 545 3.87 8.60 3.32
C SER A 545 4.34 9.72 4.25
N ALA A 546 3.90 10.95 3.95
CA ALA A 546 4.24 12.17 4.68
C ALA A 546 3.17 13.24 4.39
N PRO A 547 2.39 13.72 5.38
CA PRO A 547 1.38 14.74 5.12
C PRO A 547 2.00 16.08 4.69
N GLU A 548 1.26 16.86 3.90
CA GLU A 548 1.75 18.16 3.39
C GLU A 548 1.59 19.29 4.41
N GLN A 549 0.52 19.23 5.21
CA GLN A 549 0.23 20.17 6.28
C GLN A 549 0.05 19.43 7.60
N LEU A 550 0.61 19.99 8.67
CA LEU A 550 0.57 19.46 10.03
C LEU A 550 0.07 20.52 11.00
N LEU A 551 -0.45 20.09 12.15
CA LEU A 551 -0.68 20.94 13.30
C LEU A 551 0.49 20.87 14.30
N GLU A 552 0.87 22.01 14.85
CA GLU A 552 1.88 22.10 15.90
C GLU A 552 1.53 21.24 17.12
N ASN A 553 2.50 20.48 17.63
CA ASN A 553 2.37 19.54 18.75
C ASN A 553 1.40 18.37 18.53
N LYS A 554 0.90 18.15 17.30
CA LYS A 554 0.22 16.91 16.91
C LYS A 554 1.21 15.93 16.28
N ALA A 555 1.14 14.66 16.68
CA ALA A 555 1.99 13.59 16.16
C ALA A 555 1.45 13.01 14.84
N TYR A 556 2.36 12.71 13.91
CA TYR A 556 2.07 12.14 12.61
C TYR A 556 3.09 11.06 12.26
N ASN A 557 2.67 10.02 11.55
CA ASN A 557 3.55 8.94 11.09
C ASN A 557 4.13 9.24 9.71
N PHE A 558 5.45 9.22 9.63
CA PHE A 558 6.21 9.30 8.38
C PHE A 558 6.73 7.91 8.04
N THR A 559 6.37 7.38 6.87
CA THR A 559 6.79 6.03 6.47
C THR A 559 7.21 5.96 5.01
N ILE A 560 8.01 4.95 4.67
CA ILE A 560 8.36 4.62 3.30
C ILE A 560 8.12 3.14 3.01
N LYS A 561 7.45 2.85 1.87
CA LYS A 561 7.41 1.53 1.27
C LYS A 561 8.30 1.51 0.03
N LEU A 562 9.41 0.78 0.07
CA LEU A 562 10.23 0.50 -1.11
C LEU A 562 9.63 -0.66 -1.90
N ASN A 563 9.92 -0.69 -3.20
CA ASN A 563 9.47 -1.74 -4.13
C ASN A 563 7.95 -2.00 -4.06
N PRO A 564 7.10 -0.98 -4.31
CA PRO A 564 5.65 -1.12 -4.17
C PRO A 564 5.03 -2.16 -5.12
N ASP A 565 5.71 -2.48 -6.22
CA ASP A 565 5.30 -3.44 -7.25
C ASP A 565 5.70 -4.89 -6.94
N ASP A 566 6.37 -5.13 -5.80
CA ASP A 566 6.82 -6.44 -5.33
C ASP A 566 7.74 -7.19 -6.34
N ASP A 567 8.57 -6.47 -7.11
CA ASP A 567 9.51 -7.07 -8.07
C ASP A 567 10.61 -7.86 -7.31
N PRO A 568 10.75 -9.19 -7.52
CA PRO A 568 11.72 -10.03 -6.82
C PRO A 568 13.19 -9.62 -7.06
N ASP A 569 13.49 -8.98 -8.19
CA ASP A 569 14.86 -8.54 -8.51
C ASP A 569 15.18 -7.15 -7.96
N ASN A 570 14.17 -6.44 -7.46
CA ASN A 570 14.28 -5.12 -6.84
C ASN A 570 14.29 -5.18 -5.30
N TYR A 571 14.45 -6.36 -4.70
CA TYR A 571 14.74 -6.49 -3.28
C TYR A 571 16.24 -6.37 -3.04
N PHE A 572 16.62 -5.50 -2.10
CA PHE A 572 18.00 -5.25 -1.72
C PHE A 572 18.15 -4.97 -0.23
N SER A 573 19.36 -5.18 0.30
CA SER A 573 19.68 -4.80 1.67
C SER A 573 19.70 -3.27 1.81
N THR A 574 18.90 -2.74 2.74
CA THR A 574 18.70 -1.29 2.92
C THR A 574 19.01 -0.77 4.29
N THR A 575 19.43 0.49 4.33
CA THR A 575 19.44 1.34 5.53
C THR A 575 18.80 2.69 5.24
N TYR A 576 18.22 3.31 6.27
CA TYR A 576 17.49 4.57 6.18
C TYR A 576 18.14 5.63 7.06
N LEU A 577 18.04 6.90 6.66
CA LEU A 577 18.32 8.05 7.51
C LEU A 577 17.32 9.16 7.21
N TRP A 578 16.33 9.29 8.09
CA TRP A 578 15.45 10.44 8.14
C TRP A 578 16.15 11.62 8.81
N ASN A 579 15.86 12.82 8.30
CA ASN A 579 16.16 14.10 8.91
C ASN A 579 14.90 14.97 8.82
N PHE A 580 14.30 15.25 9.97
CA PHE A 580 13.08 16.05 10.11
C PHE A 580 13.38 17.52 10.43
N GLY A 581 14.63 17.87 10.73
CA GLY A 581 15.06 19.23 11.00
C GLY A 581 14.65 19.78 12.38
N GLU A 582 14.74 21.10 12.54
CA GLU A 582 14.56 21.77 13.83
C GLU A 582 13.08 21.88 14.24
N GLY A 583 12.84 21.61 15.53
CA GLY A 583 11.52 21.65 16.14
C GLY A 583 10.76 20.31 16.09
N ALA A 584 11.26 19.33 15.34
CA ALA A 584 10.74 17.96 15.34
C ALA A 584 11.01 17.25 16.69
N SER A 585 10.07 16.44 17.15
CA SER A 585 10.22 15.58 18.34
C SER A 585 11.34 14.55 18.19
N VAL A 586 11.54 14.06 16.96
CA VAL A 586 12.63 13.17 16.55
C VAL A 586 13.37 13.86 15.40
N PRO A 587 14.52 14.51 15.64
CA PRO A 587 15.23 15.24 14.59
C PRO A 587 15.77 14.34 13.47
N THR A 588 16.19 13.11 13.81
CA THR A 588 16.71 12.11 12.87
C THR A 588 16.33 10.71 13.31
N SER A 589 16.17 9.78 12.37
CA SER A 589 15.87 8.37 12.67
C SER A 589 16.41 7.43 11.59
N THR A 590 16.70 6.18 11.96
CA THR A 590 17.13 5.12 11.03
C THR A 590 16.04 4.09 10.73
N GLU A 591 14.85 4.28 11.29
CA GLU A 591 13.70 3.39 11.08
C GLU A 591 12.99 3.69 9.77
N ALA A 592 12.33 2.69 9.18
CA ALA A 592 11.53 2.87 7.96
C ALA A 592 10.23 3.69 8.21
N GLY A 593 9.77 3.73 9.46
CA GLY A 593 8.61 4.49 9.91
C GLY A 593 8.90 5.21 11.23
N VAL A 594 8.46 6.47 11.35
CA VAL A 594 8.75 7.33 12.51
C VAL A 594 7.56 8.22 12.83
N GLU A 595 7.15 8.24 14.09
CA GLU A 595 6.15 9.18 14.61
C GLU A 595 6.84 10.51 15.00
N VAL A 596 6.36 11.63 14.45
CA VAL A 596 6.97 12.96 14.63
C VAL A 596 5.89 14.02 14.84
N PHE A 597 6.11 14.91 15.81
CA PHE A 597 5.39 16.18 15.93
C PHE A 597 6.37 17.34 15.85
N TYR A 598 5.89 18.53 15.52
CA TYR A 598 6.68 19.76 15.52
C TYR A 598 6.23 20.72 16.61
N SER A 599 7.18 21.20 17.41
CA SER A 599 6.98 22.18 18.50
C SER A 599 6.98 23.65 18.04
N SER A 600 7.04 23.88 16.73
CA SER A 600 7.02 25.22 16.15
C SER A 600 6.42 25.18 14.74
N SER A 601 5.58 26.17 14.45
CA SER A 601 4.99 26.38 13.13
C SER A 601 6.00 26.86 12.08
N GLY A 602 5.57 26.85 10.83
CA GLY A 602 6.32 27.26 9.65
C GLY A 602 6.70 26.09 8.72
N THR A 603 7.34 26.44 7.62
CA THR A 603 7.79 25.49 6.59
C THR A 603 8.97 24.66 7.10
N LYS A 604 8.87 23.33 7.00
CA LYS A 604 9.92 22.37 7.35
C LYS A 604 10.33 21.59 6.10
N ASN A 605 11.63 21.30 5.98
CA ASN A 605 12.16 20.44 4.92
C ASN A 605 12.61 19.13 5.55
N ILE A 606 12.01 18.04 5.13
CA ILE A 606 12.40 16.69 5.55
C ILE A 606 13.20 16.03 4.44
N SER A 607 14.16 15.21 4.82
CA SER A 607 14.90 14.37 3.88
C SER A 607 15.03 12.94 4.39
N LEU A 608 14.94 11.98 3.49
CA LEU A 608 15.20 10.57 3.74
C LEU A 608 16.29 10.08 2.79
N THR A 609 17.45 9.71 3.35
CA THR A 609 18.50 9.03 2.60
C THR A 609 18.34 7.51 2.73
N ILE A 610 18.49 6.80 1.62
CA ILE A 610 18.32 5.36 1.51
C ILE A 610 19.57 4.80 0.83
N TRP A 611 20.19 3.78 1.44
CA TRP A 611 21.32 3.08 0.85
C TRP A 611 20.89 1.70 0.35
N ASN A 612 21.33 1.34 -0.86
CA ASN A 612 21.27 0.00 -1.41
C ASN A 612 22.67 -0.63 -1.29
N HIS A 613 22.81 -1.61 -0.41
CA HIS A 613 24.08 -2.28 -0.16
C HIS A 613 24.45 -3.33 -1.22
N ASP A 614 23.47 -3.87 -1.95
CA ASP A 614 23.70 -4.90 -2.97
C ASP A 614 24.36 -4.30 -4.21
N ALA A 615 23.87 -3.15 -4.65
CA ALA A 615 24.38 -2.41 -5.82
C ALA A 615 25.30 -1.23 -5.44
N ASN A 616 25.58 -1.04 -4.14
CA ASN A 616 26.47 -0.02 -3.58
C ASN A 616 26.18 1.41 -4.08
N CYS A 617 24.93 1.84 -3.92
CA CYS A 617 24.48 3.18 -4.28
C CYS A 617 23.49 3.74 -3.23
N ASP A 618 23.13 5.01 -3.35
CA ASP A 618 22.19 5.67 -2.46
C ASP A 618 21.29 6.67 -3.21
N THR A 619 20.18 7.03 -2.57
CA THR A 619 19.31 8.14 -2.99
C THR A 619 18.88 8.97 -1.80
N THR A 620 18.51 10.22 -2.03
CA THR A 620 17.89 11.08 -1.02
C THR A 620 16.59 11.65 -1.55
N ILE A 621 15.50 11.39 -0.85
CA ILE A 621 14.17 11.94 -1.12
C ILE A 621 13.98 13.16 -0.21
N THR A 622 13.49 14.27 -0.76
CA THR A 622 13.21 15.49 0.01
C THR A 622 11.77 15.91 -0.15
N ARG A 623 11.14 16.35 0.94
CA ARG A 623 9.77 16.90 0.92
C ARG A 623 9.70 18.15 1.79
N THR A 624 8.91 19.11 1.36
CA THR A 624 8.58 20.30 2.14
C THR A 624 7.19 20.11 2.74
N ILE A 625 7.06 20.39 4.03
CA ILE A 625 5.81 20.31 4.80
C ILE A 625 5.56 21.65 5.49
N GLU A 626 4.30 22.00 5.68
CA GLU A 626 3.89 23.21 6.39
C GLU A 626 3.32 22.85 7.76
N VAL A 627 3.94 23.32 8.84
CA VAL A 627 3.39 23.16 10.19
C VAL A 627 2.59 24.42 10.52
N LEU A 628 1.28 24.28 10.67
CA LEU A 628 0.40 25.36 11.06
C LEU A 628 0.51 25.62 12.56
N ASP A 629 0.37 26.88 12.94
CA ASP A 629 0.34 27.29 14.35
C ASP A 629 -0.82 26.62 15.08
N LYS A 630 -0.61 26.26 16.35
CA LYS A 630 -1.65 25.65 17.19
C LYS A 630 -2.99 26.39 17.12
N SER A 631 -2.96 27.73 17.02
CA SER A 631 -4.15 28.57 16.94
C SER A 631 -5.04 28.33 15.71
N GLU A 632 -4.48 27.80 14.62
CA GLU A 632 -5.21 27.51 13.38
C GLU A 632 -6.11 26.27 13.49
N GLY A 633 -5.84 25.41 14.48
CA GLY A 633 -6.57 24.15 14.71
C GLY A 633 -7.31 24.09 16.05
N ILE A 634 -7.57 25.22 16.71
CA ILE A 634 -8.30 25.23 17.99
C ILE A 634 -9.77 24.85 17.81
N VAL A 635 -10.38 25.24 16.70
CA VAL A 635 -11.79 24.92 16.39
C VAL A 635 -11.89 24.38 14.97
N LEU A 636 -12.48 23.20 14.81
CA LEU A 636 -12.74 22.59 13.52
C LEU A 636 -14.21 22.15 13.40
N TYR A 637 -14.75 22.23 12.19
CA TYR A 637 -16.10 21.80 11.86
C TYR A 637 -16.02 20.66 10.87
N TRP A 638 -16.73 19.57 11.16
CA TRP A 638 -16.96 18.52 10.17
C TRP A 638 -17.86 19.09 9.07
N ARG A 639 -17.42 18.97 7.83
CA ARG A 639 -18.16 19.55 6.71
C ARG A 639 -19.46 18.81 6.45
N THR A 640 -20.48 19.51 5.98
CA THR A 640 -21.75 18.89 5.61
C THR A 640 -21.70 18.18 4.25
N ASP A 641 -20.70 18.47 3.41
CA ASP A 641 -20.58 18.00 2.01
C ASP A 641 -19.47 16.94 1.79
N THR A 642 -19.03 16.29 2.87
CA THR A 642 -17.98 15.24 2.89
C THR A 642 -18.25 14.12 1.90
N LYS A 643 -17.18 13.56 1.33
CA LYS A 643 -17.26 12.49 0.31
C LYS A 643 -17.10 11.09 0.89
N ASP A 644 -16.57 11.01 2.09
CA ASP A 644 -16.31 9.78 2.82
C ASP A 644 -16.52 10.02 4.33
N ARG A 645 -16.32 8.97 5.11
CA ARG A 645 -16.52 8.93 6.57
C ARG A 645 -15.20 9.00 7.34
N ASP A 646 -14.10 9.27 6.65
CA ASP A 646 -12.74 9.19 7.21
C ASP A 646 -12.47 10.42 8.08
N TRP A 647 -12.37 10.22 9.40
CA TRP A 647 -12.04 11.26 10.35
C TRP A 647 -10.69 11.91 10.03
N ASN A 648 -9.74 11.09 9.54
CA ASN A 648 -8.39 11.48 9.23
C ASN A 648 -8.21 11.98 7.79
N ASN A 649 -9.29 12.06 7.00
CA ASN A 649 -9.26 12.77 5.74
C ASN A 649 -9.32 14.28 6.01
N VAL A 650 -8.16 14.91 5.84
CA VAL A 650 -7.95 16.36 6.00
C VAL A 650 -8.95 17.22 5.23
N LYS A 651 -9.56 16.72 4.14
CA LYS A 651 -10.53 17.49 3.33
C LYS A 651 -11.92 17.59 3.95
N ASN A 652 -12.19 16.80 4.99
CA ASN A 652 -13.47 16.76 5.68
C ASN A 652 -13.61 17.87 6.75
N TRP A 653 -12.55 18.64 7.01
CA TRP A 653 -12.51 19.66 8.05
C TRP A 653 -12.52 21.10 7.49
N ALA A 654 -13.15 22.00 8.24
CA ALA A 654 -13.21 23.43 7.94
C ALA A 654 -13.08 24.26 9.23
N LYS A 655 -12.81 25.56 9.07
CA LYS A 655 -12.72 26.53 10.18
C LYS A 655 -14.05 27.18 10.55
N ASP A 656 -15.08 26.95 9.76
CA ASP A 656 -16.41 27.54 9.92
C ASP A 656 -17.51 26.48 9.70
N PRO A 657 -18.69 26.65 10.33
CA PRO A 657 -19.78 25.71 10.23
C PRO A 657 -20.40 25.61 8.84
N GLU A 658 -20.27 26.64 7.99
CA GLU A 658 -20.75 26.61 6.60
C GLU A 658 -19.84 25.79 5.66
N GLY A 659 -18.65 25.39 6.11
CA GLY A 659 -17.67 24.64 5.33
C GLY A 659 -16.98 25.47 4.23
N GLN A 660 -17.04 26.80 4.30
CA GLN A 660 -16.53 27.69 3.24
C GLN A 660 -15.02 27.94 3.31
N ASN A 661 -14.41 27.75 4.49
CA ASN A 661 -12.98 27.86 4.73
C ASN A 661 -12.40 26.48 5.10
N PRO A 662 -12.17 25.60 4.11
CA PRO A 662 -11.55 24.30 4.35
C PRO A 662 -10.11 24.47 4.87
N ILE A 663 -9.66 23.49 5.64
CA ILE A 663 -8.28 23.42 6.13
C ILE A 663 -7.79 21.98 6.01
N GLU A 664 -6.62 21.76 5.40
CA GLU A 664 -6.09 20.41 5.18
C GLU A 664 -5.31 19.89 6.40
N VAL A 665 -5.97 19.89 7.56
CA VAL A 665 -5.48 19.25 8.79
C VAL A 665 -6.59 18.43 9.43
N ILE A 666 -6.21 17.62 10.41
CA ILE A 666 -7.14 16.83 11.22
C ILE A 666 -7.08 17.27 12.69
N PRO A 667 -8.14 17.06 13.48
CA PRO A 667 -8.19 17.45 14.89
C PRO A 667 -7.05 16.88 15.73
N ALA A 668 -6.60 17.66 16.71
CA ALA A 668 -5.62 17.30 17.73
C ALA A 668 -6.27 17.18 19.12
N ASP A 669 -5.52 16.70 20.11
CA ASP A 669 -5.94 16.58 21.52
C ASP A 669 -6.32 17.91 22.22
N TYR A 670 -6.11 19.04 21.55
CA TYR A 670 -6.48 20.40 22.00
C TYR A 670 -7.56 21.04 21.11
N THR A 671 -8.09 20.31 20.13
CA THR A 671 -9.06 20.84 19.16
C THR A 671 -10.49 20.65 19.64
N LYS A 672 -11.29 21.71 19.59
CA LYS A 672 -12.75 21.63 19.70
C LYS A 672 -13.36 21.33 18.33
N VAL A 673 -14.12 20.25 18.23
CA VAL A 673 -14.77 19.82 16.99
C VAL A 673 -16.29 19.92 17.07
N TYR A 674 -16.91 20.27 15.95
CA TYR A 674 -18.37 20.34 15.80
C TYR A 674 -18.84 19.36 14.72
N LEU A 675 -19.75 18.45 15.08
CA LEU A 675 -20.43 17.56 14.14
C LEU A 675 -21.80 18.15 13.77
N PRO A 676 -22.07 18.47 12.49
CA PRO A 676 -23.31 19.09 12.06
C PRO A 676 -24.45 18.07 12.01
N GLY A 677 -25.69 18.51 12.14
CA GLY A 677 -26.87 17.63 12.12
C GLY A 677 -27.35 17.17 10.74
N LYS A 678 -26.66 17.58 9.66
CA LYS A 678 -27.07 17.32 8.25
C LYS A 678 -25.86 17.02 7.37
N ALA A 679 -24.96 16.16 7.83
CA ALA A 679 -23.82 15.77 7.01
C ALA A 679 -24.25 14.78 5.92
N ALA A 680 -23.66 14.89 4.72
CA ALA A 680 -23.80 13.89 3.67
C ALA A 680 -23.23 12.54 4.11
N ASN A 681 -22.11 12.56 4.84
CA ASN A 681 -21.48 11.40 5.45
C ASN A 681 -21.01 11.74 6.86
N TYR A 682 -21.49 10.97 7.85
CA TYR A 682 -21.04 11.08 9.24
C TYR A 682 -19.75 10.30 9.48
N PRO A 683 -18.85 10.81 10.35
CA PRO A 683 -17.58 10.17 10.64
C PRO A 683 -17.74 8.76 11.23
N SER A 684 -16.84 7.85 10.84
CA SER A 684 -16.75 6.48 11.37
C SER A 684 -15.33 6.16 11.79
N LEU A 685 -15.13 5.87 13.07
CA LEU A 685 -13.79 5.85 13.66
C LEU A 685 -13.02 4.53 13.53
N THR A 686 -13.64 3.49 12.96
CA THR A 686 -12.99 2.19 12.69
C THR A 686 -11.79 2.35 11.75
N GLN A 687 -10.79 1.48 11.89
CA GLN A 687 -9.62 1.42 10.99
C GLN A 687 -9.98 1.07 9.53
N GLU A 688 -11.17 0.53 9.27
CA GLU A 688 -11.67 0.28 7.91
C GLU A 688 -12.11 1.57 7.21
N ASN A 689 -12.71 2.50 7.96
CA ASN A 689 -13.27 3.74 7.43
C ASN A 689 -12.40 4.98 7.66
N THR A 690 -11.50 4.92 8.65
CA THR A 690 -10.58 6.00 9.01
C THR A 690 -9.15 5.49 8.96
N ASP A 691 -8.27 6.18 8.25
CA ASP A 691 -6.87 5.77 8.12
C ASP A 691 -6.03 6.16 9.34
N TRP A 692 -5.76 5.18 10.21
CA TRP A 692 -4.94 5.38 11.40
C TRP A 692 -3.43 5.31 11.12
N THR A 693 -3.04 4.78 9.96
CA THR A 693 -1.62 4.50 9.67
C THR A 693 -0.79 5.78 9.59
N HIS A 694 -1.37 6.83 9.02
CA HIS A 694 -0.73 8.13 8.81
C HIS A 694 -0.92 9.10 9.98
N TYR A 695 -2.11 9.08 10.56
CA TYR A 695 -2.65 10.18 11.37
C TYR A 695 -2.95 9.78 12.82
N GLY A 696 -2.77 8.50 13.14
CA GLY A 696 -3.05 7.95 14.47
C GLY A 696 -4.55 7.76 14.73
N GLN A 697 -4.85 7.38 15.96
CA GLN A 697 -6.22 7.24 16.45
C GLN A 697 -6.92 8.62 16.47
N PRO A 698 -8.19 8.71 16.05
CA PRO A 698 -9.00 9.92 16.16
C PRO A 698 -8.97 10.54 17.55
N GLU A 699 -8.74 11.86 17.61
CA GLU A 699 -8.65 12.61 18.85
C GLU A 699 -9.23 14.02 18.73
N ALA A 700 -9.71 14.57 19.83
CA ALA A 700 -10.16 15.95 20.01
C ALA A 700 -9.98 16.35 21.49
N ASP A 701 -10.07 17.64 21.82
CA ASP A 701 -10.25 18.08 23.21
C ASP A 701 -11.73 18.05 23.58
N GLU A 702 -12.51 18.79 22.80
CA GLU A 702 -13.94 18.95 22.99
C GLU A 702 -14.68 18.49 21.73
N ILE A 703 -15.76 17.73 21.88
CA ILE A 703 -16.63 17.34 20.78
C ILE A 703 -18.05 17.81 21.02
N VAL A 704 -18.62 18.48 20.01
CA VAL A 704 -19.97 19.04 20.06
C VAL A 704 -20.86 18.37 19.01
N PHE A 705 -21.87 17.66 19.48
CA PHE A 705 -22.89 17.03 18.64
C PHE A 705 -24.05 17.99 18.42
N ARG A 706 -24.23 18.49 17.20
CA ARG A 706 -25.45 19.23 16.84
C ARG A 706 -26.60 18.23 16.64
N TYR A 707 -27.80 18.58 17.08
CA TYR A 707 -28.98 17.72 16.92
C TYR A 707 -29.09 17.16 15.50
N GLY A 708 -29.20 15.83 15.39
CA GLY A 708 -29.20 15.09 14.13
C GLY A 708 -27.83 14.53 13.71
N SER A 709 -26.73 14.92 14.37
CA SER A 709 -25.38 14.47 13.99
C SER A 709 -25.09 13.05 14.46
N GLU A 710 -24.23 12.31 13.78
CA GLU A 710 -23.84 10.97 14.19
C GLU A 710 -22.31 10.82 14.29
N LEU A 711 -21.85 9.93 15.17
CA LEU A 711 -20.45 9.49 15.24
C LEU A 711 -20.40 7.97 15.42
N HIS A 712 -20.13 7.26 14.34
CA HIS A 712 -20.07 5.79 14.39
C HIS A 712 -18.80 5.33 15.12
N TYR A 713 -18.95 4.32 15.98
CA TYR A 713 -17.85 3.77 16.79
C TYR A 713 -17.18 4.83 17.69
N GLN A 714 -17.99 5.71 18.28
CA GLN A 714 -17.51 6.83 19.12
C GLN A 714 -16.60 6.45 20.30
N HIS A 715 -16.62 5.19 20.75
CA HIS A 715 -15.73 4.68 21.79
C HIS A 715 -14.25 4.66 21.37
N GLU A 716 -13.96 4.75 20.07
CA GLU A 716 -12.59 4.85 19.52
C GLU A 716 -12.04 6.29 19.54
N LEU A 717 -12.84 7.30 19.93
CA LEU A 717 -12.41 8.69 20.02
C LEU A 717 -11.66 8.94 21.32
N LYS A 718 -10.46 9.54 21.23
CA LYS A 718 -9.85 10.21 22.40
C LYS A 718 -10.40 11.62 22.52
N TYR A 719 -11.06 11.92 23.63
CA TYR A 719 -11.59 13.25 23.89
C TYR A 719 -11.49 13.59 25.38
N ASN A 720 -11.64 14.87 25.74
CA ASN A 720 -11.77 15.31 27.13
C ASN A 720 -13.23 15.61 27.47
N LYS A 721 -13.93 16.43 26.66
CA LYS A 721 -15.33 16.82 26.92
C LYS A 721 -16.27 16.63 25.72
N ALA A 722 -17.41 15.97 25.93
CA ALA A 722 -18.50 15.88 24.96
C ALA A 722 -19.67 16.79 25.34
N TYR A 723 -20.29 17.42 24.34
CA TYR A 723 -21.44 18.31 24.47
C TYR A 723 -22.53 17.90 23.48
N ILE A 724 -23.78 17.90 23.93
CA ILE A 724 -24.95 17.53 23.14
C ILE A 724 -25.83 18.75 23.00
N ASN A 725 -26.09 19.16 21.76
CA ASN A 725 -26.90 20.31 21.43
C ASN A 725 -28.25 19.88 20.86
N TYR A 726 -29.27 19.86 21.71
CA TYR A 726 -30.65 19.67 21.24
C TYR A 726 -31.19 21.01 20.73
N ASN A 727 -31.89 21.01 19.60
CA ASN A 727 -32.26 22.25 18.92
C ASN A 727 -33.76 22.31 18.68
N TRP A 728 -34.44 23.31 19.25
CA TRP A 728 -35.87 23.56 19.04
C TRP A 728 -36.13 24.83 18.22
N GLY A 729 -35.09 25.39 17.59
CA GLY A 729 -35.18 26.61 16.80
C GLY A 729 -35.57 27.86 17.61
N TYR A 730 -35.54 29.02 16.96
CA TYR A 730 -35.87 30.30 17.57
C TYR A 730 -36.61 31.22 16.59
N TYR A 731 -37.33 32.21 17.12
CA TYR A 731 -38.22 33.10 16.38
C TYR A 731 -37.56 34.41 15.96
N GLY A 732 -36.48 34.81 16.62
CA GLY A 732 -35.85 36.12 16.42
C GLY A 732 -36.80 37.26 16.82
N ASP A 733 -36.78 38.35 16.05
CA ASP A 733 -37.50 39.58 16.40
C ASP A 733 -39.01 39.56 16.07
N SER A 734 -39.56 38.48 15.51
CA SER A 734 -40.94 38.45 15.00
C SER A 734 -41.67 37.12 15.21
N PRO A 735 -41.92 36.71 16.46
CA PRO A 735 -42.66 35.49 16.76
C PRO A 735 -44.15 35.61 16.37
N ALA A 736 -44.70 34.58 15.73
CA ALA A 736 -46.10 34.49 15.30
C ALA A 736 -46.83 33.37 16.06
N SER A 737 -48.04 33.68 16.54
CA SER A 737 -48.79 32.77 17.43
C SER A 737 -49.12 31.44 16.73
N GLY A 738 -48.76 30.32 17.36
CA GLY A 738 -49.03 28.97 16.85
C GLY A 738 -48.17 28.54 15.65
N GLN A 739 -47.13 29.29 15.31
CA GLN A 739 -46.18 28.88 14.26
C GLN A 739 -44.93 28.24 14.86
N GLN A 740 -44.33 27.30 14.12
CA GLN A 740 -43.00 26.77 14.43
C GLN A 740 -41.94 27.85 14.21
N PRO A 741 -40.84 27.85 14.97
CA PRO A 741 -39.75 28.80 14.79
C PRO A 741 -39.04 28.59 13.45
N PRO A 742 -38.81 29.65 12.65
CA PRO A 742 -38.23 29.51 11.31
C PRO A 742 -36.69 29.52 11.32
N LEU A 743 -36.04 29.90 12.42
CA LEU A 743 -34.58 30.03 12.48
C LEU A 743 -33.94 28.89 13.28
N SER A 744 -32.75 28.50 12.86
CA SER A 744 -31.91 27.48 13.48
C SER A 744 -30.47 27.97 13.61
N LEU A 745 -29.76 27.58 14.65
CA LEU A 745 -28.31 27.78 14.72
C LEU A 745 -27.65 26.91 13.63
N GLU A 746 -26.80 27.51 12.78
CA GLU A 746 -26.03 26.81 11.74
C GLU A 746 -26.91 25.99 10.75
N ASN A 747 -28.18 26.38 10.54
CA ASN A 747 -29.15 25.66 9.70
C ASN A 747 -29.39 24.18 10.12
N ALA A 748 -29.08 23.83 11.37
CA ALA A 748 -29.27 22.49 11.94
C ALA A 748 -30.75 22.08 12.00
N GLU A 749 -31.01 20.79 12.20
CA GLU A 749 -32.37 20.26 12.38
C GLU A 749 -33.06 20.84 13.62
N ILE A 750 -34.38 21.03 13.52
CA ILE A 750 -35.20 21.64 14.58
C ILE A 750 -36.23 20.61 15.05
N LEU A 751 -36.26 20.39 16.36
CA LEU A 751 -37.33 19.70 17.09
C LEU A 751 -38.61 20.53 17.10
N GLN A 752 -39.74 19.90 16.80
CA GLN A 752 -41.03 20.57 16.77
C GLN A 752 -41.45 21.08 18.16
N ARG A 753 -41.99 22.30 18.22
CA ARG A 753 -42.64 22.88 19.41
C ARG A 753 -44.03 22.30 19.63
N ASP A 754 -44.49 22.32 20.87
CA ASP A 754 -45.80 21.85 21.34
C ASP A 754 -46.07 20.36 21.10
N ALA A 755 -45.02 19.57 20.92
CA ALA A 755 -45.11 18.13 20.74
C ALA A 755 -44.02 17.39 21.54
N TRP A 756 -44.26 16.12 21.81
CA TRP A 756 -43.44 15.30 22.70
C TRP A 756 -42.29 14.64 21.95
N HIS A 757 -41.09 14.74 22.51
CA HIS A 757 -39.88 14.09 21.99
C HIS A 757 -39.33 13.11 23.01
N ILE A 758 -39.17 11.85 22.64
CA ILE A 758 -38.48 10.86 23.47
C ILE A 758 -36.99 10.84 23.10
N LEU A 759 -36.19 11.48 23.95
CA LEU A 759 -34.77 11.74 23.69
C LEU A 759 -33.89 10.76 24.45
N ALA A 760 -32.83 10.31 23.77
CA ALA A 760 -31.73 9.63 24.44
C ALA A 760 -30.91 10.63 25.28
N ALA A 761 -30.38 10.18 26.41
CA ALA A 761 -29.51 10.92 27.32
C ALA A 761 -28.16 10.20 27.49
N PRO A 762 -27.25 10.31 26.51
CA PRO A 762 -26.09 9.44 26.42
C PRO A 762 -24.86 9.95 27.20
N LEU A 763 -24.94 11.10 27.91
CA LEU A 763 -23.88 11.56 28.81
C LEU A 763 -24.18 11.20 30.27
N LYS A 764 -23.12 10.96 31.04
CA LYS A 764 -23.22 10.77 32.49
C LYS A 764 -23.75 12.04 33.15
N SER A 765 -24.39 11.89 34.32
CA SER A 765 -24.85 13.02 35.14
C SER A 765 -25.74 14.03 34.40
N MET A 766 -26.50 13.60 33.39
CA MET A 766 -27.61 14.38 32.83
C MET A 766 -28.78 14.38 33.83
N ALA A 767 -29.39 15.54 34.04
CA ALA A 767 -30.49 15.73 34.98
C ALA A 767 -31.80 16.03 34.25
N SER A 768 -32.92 15.60 34.84
CA SER A 768 -34.27 15.94 34.35
C SER A 768 -34.46 17.45 34.16
N GLY A 769 -33.89 18.27 35.05
CA GLY A 769 -33.95 19.73 35.01
C GLY A 769 -33.07 20.42 33.98
N ASP A 770 -32.21 19.70 33.25
CA ASP A 770 -31.30 20.32 32.26
C ASP A 770 -32.06 20.97 31.10
N PHE A 771 -33.28 20.49 30.83
CA PHE A 771 -34.18 21.05 29.82
C PHE A 771 -35.08 22.17 30.38
N SER A 772 -34.94 22.57 31.65
CA SER A 772 -35.81 23.56 32.28
C SER A 772 -35.35 24.99 32.01
N LEU A 773 -36.26 25.81 31.46
CA LEU A 773 -35.99 27.21 31.13
C LEU A 773 -36.79 28.20 31.99
N ALA A 774 -37.12 27.83 33.22
CA ALA A 774 -37.88 28.64 34.18
C ALA A 774 -39.22 29.21 33.64
N GLY A 775 -39.82 28.49 32.68
CA GLY A 775 -41.05 28.88 32.03
C GLY A 775 -40.92 30.01 30.99
N ARG A 776 -39.73 30.21 30.43
CA ARG A 776 -39.47 31.19 29.34
C ARG A 776 -38.79 30.57 28.11
N PRO A 777 -39.39 29.57 27.46
CA PRO A 777 -40.80 29.15 27.60
C PRO A 777 -41.03 28.00 28.57
N PHE A 778 -42.30 27.58 28.72
CA PHE A 778 -42.62 26.32 29.37
C PHE A 778 -41.92 25.16 28.67
N SER A 779 -41.38 24.30 29.50
CA SER A 779 -40.69 23.07 29.14
C SER A 779 -41.25 22.00 30.06
N TRP A 780 -41.67 20.89 29.48
CA TRP A 780 -42.16 19.73 30.21
C TRP A 780 -41.14 18.61 30.07
N GLN A 781 -40.85 17.95 31.19
CA GLN A 781 -39.97 16.80 31.27
C GLN A 781 -40.71 15.70 32.01
N THR A 782 -40.84 14.54 31.39
CA THR A 782 -41.65 13.44 31.92
C THR A 782 -41.00 12.08 31.69
N GLN A 783 -41.48 11.10 32.47
CA GLN A 783 -41.15 9.69 32.37
C GLN A 783 -42.19 8.98 31.49
N PHE A 784 -41.80 7.83 30.96
CA PHE A 784 -42.69 6.95 30.22
C PHE A 784 -43.36 5.95 31.16
N THR A 785 -44.67 5.77 30.99
CA THR A 785 -45.42 4.76 31.72
C THR A 785 -46.48 4.13 30.81
N VAL A 786 -46.86 2.88 31.09
CA VAL A 786 -47.93 2.21 30.37
C VAL A 786 -49.14 2.08 31.27
N THR A 787 -50.27 2.65 30.84
CA THR A 787 -51.55 2.53 31.53
C THR A 787 -52.57 1.80 30.66
N THR A 788 -53.62 1.25 31.27
CA THR A 788 -54.67 0.51 30.55
C THR A 788 -56.07 0.97 30.99
N PRO A 789 -56.50 2.20 30.66
CA PRO A 789 -57.79 2.74 31.11
C PRO A 789 -59.01 2.12 30.40
N GLY A 790 -58.84 0.97 29.74
CA GLY A 790 -59.82 0.26 28.93
C GLY A 790 -59.22 -1.00 28.31
N SER A 791 -59.52 -1.26 27.03
CA SER A 791 -59.06 -2.45 26.29
C SER A 791 -57.77 -2.24 25.48
N VAL A 792 -57.34 -0.98 25.34
CA VAL A 792 -56.14 -0.53 24.60
C VAL A 792 -55.14 0.03 25.60
N ALA A 793 -53.87 -0.35 25.45
CA ALA A 793 -52.79 0.19 26.27
C ALA A 793 -52.43 1.62 25.82
N GLU A 794 -52.21 2.51 26.78
CA GLU A 794 -51.75 3.87 26.58
C GLU A 794 -50.30 3.97 27.01
N GLY A 795 -49.40 4.18 26.04
CA GLY A 795 -48.05 4.62 26.33
C GLY A 795 -48.10 6.11 26.64
N ASP A 796 -48.07 6.46 27.92
CA ASP A 796 -48.32 7.80 28.43
C ASP A 796 -46.99 8.50 28.78
N LEU A 797 -46.94 9.80 28.49
CA LEU A 797 -45.83 10.71 28.76
C LEU A 797 -46.24 11.78 29.77
N SER A 798 -47.26 11.53 30.58
CA SER A 798 -47.76 12.46 31.60
C SER A 798 -47.12 12.31 32.98
N GLU A 799 -46.35 11.24 33.22
CA GLU A 799 -45.70 11.00 34.51
C GLU A 799 -44.58 12.02 34.74
N ALA A 800 -44.82 12.96 35.67
CA ALA A 800 -43.84 13.99 35.98
C ALA A 800 -42.67 13.45 36.81
N PHE A 801 -41.48 14.00 36.59
CA PHE A 801 -40.39 13.79 37.54
C PHE A 801 -40.74 14.39 38.92
N PRO A 802 -40.38 13.72 40.02
CA PRO A 802 -40.65 14.25 41.37
C PRO A 802 -39.85 15.55 41.63
N THR A 803 -38.66 15.65 41.06
CA THR A 803 -37.72 16.78 41.21
C THR A 803 -36.90 17.00 39.92
N ASN A 804 -36.28 18.19 39.78
CA ASN A 804 -35.44 18.54 38.61
C ASN A 804 -33.98 18.01 38.71
N ASP A 805 -33.61 17.37 39.82
CA ASP A 805 -32.28 16.78 40.07
C ASP A 805 -32.27 15.25 39.94
N VAL A 806 -33.25 14.66 39.23
CA VAL A 806 -33.26 13.22 38.95
C VAL A 806 -32.22 12.92 37.86
N ALA A 807 -31.31 11.98 38.14
CA ALA A 807 -30.30 11.54 37.18
C ALA A 807 -30.94 10.66 36.10
N LEU A 808 -30.75 10.99 34.83
CA LEU A 808 -31.37 10.24 33.72
C LEU A 808 -30.83 8.81 33.59
N ALA A 809 -29.69 8.51 34.20
CA ALA A 809 -29.20 7.14 34.36
C ALA A 809 -30.15 6.26 35.19
N THR A 810 -30.97 6.83 36.08
CA THR A 810 -32.01 6.08 36.82
C THR A 810 -33.31 5.96 36.05
N THR A 811 -33.42 6.55 34.86
CA THR A 811 -34.56 6.44 33.94
C THR A 811 -34.12 5.87 32.59
N ASN A 812 -33.23 4.87 32.64
CA ASN A 812 -32.77 4.11 31.47
C ASN A 812 -32.13 4.99 30.40
N ASN A 813 -31.49 6.10 30.82
CA ASN A 813 -30.89 7.10 29.94
C ASN A 813 -31.89 7.69 28.92
N ALA A 814 -33.16 7.77 29.27
CA ALA A 814 -34.23 8.31 28.42
C ALA A 814 -35.05 9.38 29.14
N ILE A 815 -35.61 10.30 28.35
CA ILE A 815 -36.48 11.38 28.83
C ILE A 815 -37.48 11.79 27.75
N ALA A 816 -38.72 12.08 28.14
CA ALA A 816 -39.69 12.74 27.27
C ALA A 816 -39.69 14.24 27.51
N VAL A 817 -39.53 15.04 26.45
CA VAL A 817 -39.41 16.50 26.54
C VAL A 817 -40.37 17.16 25.56
N LYS A 818 -41.10 18.18 26.02
CA LYS A 818 -41.94 19.05 25.19
C LYS A 818 -41.62 20.50 25.47
N MET A 819 -41.54 21.32 24.43
CA MET A 819 -41.27 22.75 24.56
C MET A 819 -42.42 23.58 24.02
N ALA A 820 -42.88 24.56 24.78
CA ALA A 820 -43.99 25.43 24.38
C ALA A 820 -43.63 26.32 23.18
N GLY A 821 -44.50 26.31 22.17
CA GLY A 821 -44.47 27.27 21.07
C GLY A 821 -44.98 28.64 21.51
N TYR A 822 -44.72 29.65 20.66
CA TYR A 822 -45.13 31.01 20.94
C TYR A 822 -46.65 31.20 20.83
N GLU A 823 -47.26 31.72 21.91
CA GLU A 823 -48.64 32.18 21.94
C GLU A 823 -48.73 33.53 22.67
N SER A 824 -49.07 34.61 21.96
CA SER A 824 -48.95 35.99 22.48
C SER A 824 -49.78 36.30 23.73
N GLY A 825 -50.87 35.54 23.97
CA GLY A 825 -51.80 35.74 25.08
C GLY A 825 -51.54 34.87 26.32
N LYS A 826 -50.63 33.90 26.26
CA LYS A 826 -50.56 32.81 27.26
C LYS A 826 -49.25 32.85 28.05
N VAL A 827 -49.36 32.84 29.39
CA VAL A 827 -48.20 32.79 30.29
C VAL A 827 -47.43 31.48 30.04
N GLY A 828 -46.09 31.56 30.00
CA GLY A 828 -45.21 30.44 29.67
C GLY A 828 -45.07 30.16 28.17
N HIS A 829 -45.87 30.80 27.31
CA HIS A 829 -45.78 30.67 25.85
C HIS A 829 -45.39 31.99 25.17
N LYS A 830 -45.89 33.13 25.67
CA LYS A 830 -45.57 34.45 25.11
C LYS A 830 -44.13 34.91 25.36
N ASP A 831 -43.47 34.32 26.35
CA ASP A 831 -42.14 34.73 26.77
C ASP A 831 -41.15 33.63 26.40
N GLN A 832 -40.36 33.88 25.37
CA GLN A 832 -39.40 32.93 24.80
C GLN A 832 -37.95 33.32 25.15
N THR A 833 -37.77 34.29 26.06
CA THR A 833 -36.51 35.04 26.23
C THR A 833 -35.29 34.16 26.50
N ASN A 834 -35.43 33.09 27.30
CA ASN A 834 -34.28 32.24 27.60
C ASN A 834 -33.86 31.43 26.38
N LEU A 835 -34.83 30.83 25.68
CA LEU A 835 -34.52 30.00 24.52
C LEU A 835 -34.11 30.79 23.28
N GLU A 836 -34.65 32.00 23.10
CA GLU A 836 -34.16 32.96 22.09
C GLU A 836 -32.70 33.35 22.34
N GLY A 837 -32.35 33.60 23.61
CA GLY A 837 -30.97 33.91 24.00
C GLY A 837 -29.99 32.76 23.72
N LEU A 838 -30.48 31.52 23.82
CA LEU A 838 -29.76 30.30 23.45
C LEU A 838 -29.81 29.98 21.94
N LYS A 839 -30.44 30.83 21.12
CA LYS A 839 -30.69 30.58 19.69
C LYS A 839 -31.35 29.23 19.42
N GLY A 840 -32.27 28.83 20.30
CA GLY A 840 -33.03 27.58 20.18
C GLY A 840 -32.30 26.32 20.65
N VAL A 841 -31.02 26.42 21.04
CA VAL A 841 -30.19 25.26 21.37
C VAL A 841 -30.02 25.08 22.87
N ILE A 842 -30.43 23.93 23.40
CA ILE A 842 -30.10 23.53 24.77
C ILE A 842 -28.85 22.64 24.69
N GLU A 843 -27.71 23.20 25.09
CA GLU A 843 -26.45 22.48 25.22
C GLU A 843 -26.41 21.73 26.55
N ILE A 844 -26.03 20.46 26.54
CA ILE A 844 -25.81 19.68 27.76
C ILE A 844 -24.44 19.00 27.66
N PRO A 845 -23.53 19.18 28.64
CA PRO A 845 -23.67 20.01 29.83
C PRO A 845 -23.37 21.50 29.58
N TYR A 846 -24.17 22.39 30.16
CA TYR A 846 -23.99 23.86 30.07
C TYR A 846 -23.44 24.49 31.36
N PHE A 847 -23.34 23.74 32.46
CA PHE A 847 -23.27 24.30 33.81
C PHE A 847 -21.96 25.04 34.14
N GLU A 848 -20.88 24.79 33.40
CA GLU A 848 -19.61 25.53 33.50
C GLU A 848 -19.53 26.72 32.53
N ASN A 849 -20.50 26.86 31.62
CA ASN A 849 -20.49 27.89 30.59
C ASN A 849 -21.14 29.19 31.11
N GLU A 850 -20.31 30.10 31.60
CA GLU A 850 -20.75 31.41 32.13
C GLU A 850 -21.53 32.26 31.10
N SER A 851 -21.31 32.06 29.80
CA SER A 851 -22.03 32.80 28.76
C SER A 851 -23.50 32.36 28.62
N LEU A 852 -23.82 31.11 28.95
CA LEU A 852 -25.17 30.56 28.83
C LEU A 852 -25.98 30.70 30.12
N LYS A 853 -25.31 30.90 31.27
CA LYS A 853 -25.90 30.95 32.61
C LYS A 853 -27.09 31.90 32.75
N ALA A 854 -27.08 33.03 32.05
CA ALA A 854 -28.17 34.01 32.07
C ALA A 854 -29.51 33.47 31.53
N HIS A 855 -29.48 32.39 30.74
CA HIS A 855 -30.64 31.79 30.12
C HIS A 855 -31.14 30.54 30.86
N TYR A 856 -30.30 29.93 31.71
CA TYR A 856 -30.68 28.81 32.58
C TYR A 856 -31.03 29.30 33.99
N THR A 857 -32.01 30.20 34.09
CA THR A 857 -32.29 30.94 35.35
C THR A 857 -32.81 30.07 36.49
N ALA A 858 -33.31 28.86 36.20
CA ALA A 858 -33.73 27.87 37.18
C ALA A 858 -32.58 26.95 37.66
N HIS A 859 -31.33 27.23 37.29
CA HIS A 859 -30.17 26.44 37.64
C HIS A 859 -29.04 27.32 38.19
N ASN A 860 -28.26 26.76 39.11
CA ASN A 860 -27.00 27.35 39.55
C ASN A 860 -25.97 26.25 39.80
N TYR A 861 -24.75 26.42 39.29
CA TYR A 861 -23.63 25.52 39.55
C TYR A 861 -22.64 26.14 40.53
N ASP A 862 -22.28 25.38 41.54
CA ASP A 862 -21.17 25.67 42.44
C ASP A 862 -19.94 24.87 41.99
N ALA A 863 -19.02 25.54 41.31
CA ALA A 863 -17.79 24.94 40.79
C ALA A 863 -16.83 24.46 41.89
N LEU A 864 -16.88 25.02 43.11
CA LEU A 864 -16.06 24.56 44.23
C LEU A 864 -16.63 23.28 44.84
N ALA A 865 -17.96 23.20 44.95
CA ALA A 865 -18.64 22.02 45.46
C ALA A 865 -18.89 20.94 44.39
N LYS A 866 -18.64 21.23 43.10
CA LYS A 866 -18.95 20.38 41.95
C LYS A 866 -20.41 19.92 41.97
N LYS A 867 -21.32 20.87 42.23
CA LYS A 867 -22.74 20.60 42.49
C LYS A 867 -23.66 21.57 41.77
N SER A 868 -24.64 21.03 41.06
CA SER A 868 -25.74 21.78 40.44
C SER A 868 -26.95 21.85 41.37
N TYR A 869 -27.59 23.02 41.41
CA TYR A 869 -28.78 23.31 42.19
C TYR A 869 -29.92 23.70 41.26
N PHE A 870 -31.09 23.08 41.45
CA PHE A 870 -32.26 23.29 40.61
C PHE A 870 -33.37 24.00 41.38
N TYR A 871 -33.92 25.04 40.77
CA TYR A 871 -34.93 25.94 41.32
C TYR A 871 -36.24 25.76 40.57
N TYR A 872 -37.34 25.94 41.30
CA TYR A 872 -38.69 25.88 40.74
C TYR A 872 -39.22 27.30 40.58
N PHE A 873 -40.26 27.44 39.76
CA PHE A 873 -40.92 28.72 39.54
C PHE A 873 -42.44 28.58 39.67
N ASP A 874 -43.08 29.68 40.05
CA ASP A 874 -44.54 29.77 40.05
C ASP A 874 -45.05 29.85 38.60
N THR A 875 -45.87 28.89 38.17
CA THR A 875 -46.32 28.78 36.77
C THR A 875 -47.26 29.91 36.32
N ARG A 876 -47.80 30.72 37.25
CA ARG A 876 -48.67 31.86 36.91
C ARG A 876 -47.87 33.16 36.74
N THR A 877 -46.78 33.32 37.47
CA THR A 877 -45.99 34.55 37.53
C THR A 877 -44.59 34.41 36.95
N LEU A 878 -44.13 33.17 36.71
CA LEU A 878 -42.78 32.80 36.25
C LEU A 878 -41.66 33.28 37.19
N LYS A 879 -41.97 33.51 38.47
CA LYS A 879 -40.98 33.90 39.48
C LYS A 879 -40.38 32.65 40.12
N LEU A 880 -39.06 32.63 40.24
CA LEU A 880 -38.32 31.57 40.93
C LEU A 880 -38.63 31.56 42.43
N LEU A 881 -38.62 30.37 43.02
CA LEU A 881 -38.69 30.16 44.46
C LEU A 881 -37.32 30.44 45.10
N ASN A 882 -37.32 30.95 46.34
CA ASN A 882 -36.11 31.48 47.00
C ASN A 882 -35.08 30.42 47.44
N SER A 883 -35.35 29.12 47.27
CA SER A 883 -34.44 28.05 47.71
C SER A 883 -34.43 26.93 46.67
N PRO A 884 -33.26 26.30 46.43
CA PRO A 884 -33.18 25.15 45.54
C PRO A 884 -33.96 24.00 46.16
N LEU A 885 -34.72 23.27 45.34
CA LEU A 885 -35.51 22.11 45.77
C LEU A 885 -34.83 20.79 45.45
N GLY A 886 -33.88 20.80 44.51
CA GLY A 886 -33.08 19.66 44.11
C GLY A 886 -31.62 20.04 43.93
N SER A 887 -30.72 19.06 44.08
CA SER A 887 -29.30 19.25 43.81
C SER A 887 -28.63 17.95 43.37
N MET A 888 -27.78 18.02 42.35
CA MET A 888 -27.06 16.88 41.79
C MET A 888 -25.56 17.16 41.76
N SER A 889 -24.74 16.15 42.10
CA SER A 889 -23.28 16.22 41.89
C SER A 889 -22.98 16.18 40.40
N ARG A 890 -22.17 17.12 39.90
CA ARG A 890 -21.76 17.18 38.50
C ARG A 890 -20.32 17.68 38.45
N SER A 891 -19.40 16.86 37.97
CA SER A 891 -18.02 17.27 37.69
C SER A 891 -17.62 16.89 36.26
N ASP A 892 -16.34 16.60 36.04
CA ASP A 892 -15.77 16.36 34.72
C ASP A 892 -16.39 15.11 34.06
N GLU A 893 -16.92 14.17 34.85
CA GLU A 893 -17.63 12.99 34.37
C GLU A 893 -18.89 13.35 33.58
N ALA A 894 -19.52 14.50 33.84
CA ALA A 894 -20.74 14.88 33.13
C ALA A 894 -20.53 15.12 31.62
N TYR A 895 -19.27 15.32 31.21
CA TYR A 895 -18.86 15.47 29.82
C TYR A 895 -18.48 14.14 29.16
N ARG A 896 -18.72 13.02 29.83
CA ARG A 896 -18.34 11.67 29.38
C ARG A 896 -19.57 10.86 29.05
N PHE A 897 -19.45 9.98 28.06
CA PHE A 897 -20.57 9.11 27.69
C PHE A 897 -20.90 8.07 28.76
N VAL A 898 -22.18 7.70 28.87
CA VAL A 898 -22.68 6.74 29.88
C VAL A 898 -22.06 5.35 29.77
N TYR A 899 -21.58 4.96 28.59
CA TYR A 899 -20.97 3.65 28.39
C TYR A 899 -19.56 3.53 28.97
N GLU A 900 -18.92 4.65 29.31
CA GLU A 900 -17.55 4.64 29.82
C GLU A 900 -17.52 4.25 31.31
N THR A 901 -16.45 3.56 31.69
CA THR A 901 -16.17 3.17 33.08
C THR A 901 -15.93 4.40 33.98
N GLU A 902 -15.78 4.19 35.29
CA GLU A 902 -15.43 5.25 36.24
C GLU A 902 -14.07 5.92 35.95
N LEU A 903 -13.20 5.25 35.17
CA LEU A 903 -11.92 5.79 34.70
C LEU A 903 -12.05 6.60 33.39
N ASN A 904 -13.27 6.78 32.88
CA ASN A 904 -13.57 7.44 31.60
C ASN A 904 -12.95 6.74 30.39
N GLU A 905 -12.88 5.42 30.47
CA GLU A 905 -12.42 4.54 29.39
C GLU A 905 -13.57 3.64 28.92
N PRO A 906 -13.61 3.25 27.62
CA PRO A 906 -14.52 2.22 27.15
C PRO A 906 -14.33 0.89 27.92
N PRO A 907 -15.41 0.09 28.09
CA PRO A 907 -15.35 -1.23 28.72
C PRO A 907 -14.49 -2.18 27.88
N SER A 908 -13.64 -2.96 28.54
CA SER A 908 -12.64 -3.83 27.89
C SER A 908 -13.22 -4.97 27.05
N ASN A 909 -14.47 -5.36 27.31
CA ASN A 909 -15.21 -6.37 26.54
C ASN A 909 -15.97 -5.77 25.35
N ALA A 910 -15.86 -4.45 25.10
CA ALA A 910 -16.56 -3.73 24.04
C ALA A 910 -18.10 -3.82 24.11
N VAL A 911 -18.65 -4.09 25.31
CA VAL A 911 -20.10 -4.15 25.56
C VAL A 911 -20.43 -3.26 26.76
N TYR A 912 -21.37 -2.35 26.57
CA TYR A 912 -21.92 -1.55 27.66
C TYR A 912 -23.12 -2.25 28.28
N GLU A 913 -23.02 -2.59 29.56
CA GLU A 913 -24.12 -3.10 30.37
C GLU A 913 -24.89 -1.93 30.99
N MET A 914 -25.98 -1.52 30.35
CA MET A 914 -26.83 -0.45 30.86
C MET A 914 -27.68 -0.96 32.04
N PRO A 915 -27.57 -0.38 33.25
CA PRO A 915 -28.49 -0.67 34.34
C PRO A 915 -29.92 -0.30 33.94
N LEU A 916 -30.86 -1.20 34.19
CA LEU A 916 -32.27 -1.02 33.87
C LEU A 916 -33.07 -0.77 35.14
N ASN A 917 -33.72 0.38 35.21
CA ASN A 917 -34.77 0.65 36.17
C ASN A 917 -36.12 0.15 35.62
N THR A 918 -36.71 -0.80 36.34
CA THR A 918 -37.99 -1.43 36.04
C THR A 918 -39.10 -1.06 37.03
N GLU A 919 -38.80 -0.15 37.97
CA GLU A 919 -39.81 0.37 38.91
C GLU A 919 -40.89 1.16 38.14
N GLY A 920 -42.16 0.87 38.40
CA GLY A 920 -43.29 1.59 37.79
C GLY A 920 -43.78 1.05 36.43
N MET A 921 -43.19 -0.03 35.90
CA MET A 921 -43.56 -0.63 34.59
C MET A 921 -44.95 -1.27 34.50
N GLY A 922 -45.66 -1.44 35.62
CA GLY A 922 -46.95 -2.16 35.63
C GLY A 922 -46.82 -3.62 35.14
N ASP A 923 -47.90 -4.15 34.56
CA ASP A 923 -47.97 -5.55 34.07
C ASP A 923 -47.50 -5.70 32.61
N SER A 924 -47.13 -4.63 31.90
CA SER A 924 -46.79 -4.67 30.47
C SER A 924 -45.37 -5.15 30.17
N ASN A 925 -44.46 -5.00 31.13
CA ASN A 925 -43.02 -5.19 30.96
C ASN A 925 -42.40 -4.33 29.82
N GLU A 926 -43.03 -3.21 29.46
CA GLU A 926 -42.49 -2.27 28.46
C GLU A 926 -41.69 -1.15 29.12
N VAL A 927 -40.46 -0.90 28.64
CA VAL A 927 -39.57 0.18 29.11
C VAL A 927 -39.11 1.06 27.98
N MET A 928 -39.05 2.37 28.24
CA MET A 928 -38.34 3.32 27.39
C MET A 928 -36.84 3.30 27.73
N VAL A 929 -36.01 3.17 26.71
CA VAL A 929 -34.55 3.03 26.80
C VAL A 929 -33.90 4.04 25.85
N GLY A 930 -32.90 4.76 26.34
CA GLY A 930 -32.16 5.73 25.55
C GLY A 930 -31.02 5.06 24.77
N ASN A 931 -30.82 5.48 23.52
CA ASN A 931 -29.65 5.09 22.76
C ASN A 931 -28.37 5.69 23.37
N PRO A 932 -27.42 4.88 23.88
CA PRO A 932 -26.21 5.40 24.54
C PRO A 932 -25.15 5.94 23.56
N PHE A 933 -25.35 5.81 22.24
CA PHE A 933 -24.27 5.93 21.26
C PHE A 933 -24.25 7.17 20.37
N LEU A 934 -25.30 8.02 20.37
CA LEU A 934 -25.46 9.09 19.35
C LEU A 934 -25.10 8.61 17.93
N ALA A 935 -25.38 7.34 17.66
CA ALA A 935 -25.15 6.66 16.41
C ALA A 935 -26.32 5.68 16.23
N PRO A 936 -26.76 5.44 14.99
CA PRO A 936 -27.79 4.45 14.72
C PRO A 936 -27.36 3.06 15.22
N ILE A 937 -28.27 2.33 15.83
CA ILE A 937 -28.05 0.96 16.32
C ILE A 937 -28.74 -0.02 15.38
N ASP A 938 -28.03 -1.07 14.96
CA ASP A 938 -28.65 -2.25 14.34
C ASP A 938 -29.57 -2.91 15.36
N ALA A 939 -30.88 -2.80 15.11
CA ALA A 939 -31.89 -3.25 16.04
C ALA A 939 -31.86 -4.78 16.22
N LYS A 940 -31.58 -5.53 15.14
CA LYS A 940 -31.50 -6.99 15.20
C LYS A 940 -30.30 -7.43 16.02
N ALA A 941 -29.14 -6.84 15.80
CA ALA A 941 -27.94 -7.15 16.57
C ALA A 941 -28.11 -6.82 18.07
N PHE A 942 -28.76 -5.68 18.38
CA PHE A 942 -29.15 -5.36 19.75
C PHE A 942 -30.06 -6.43 20.38
N ALA A 943 -31.05 -6.93 19.64
CA ALA A 943 -31.95 -7.97 20.13
C ALA A 943 -31.27 -9.33 20.31
N GLU A 944 -30.36 -9.69 19.41
CA GLU A 944 -29.58 -10.94 19.49
C GLU A 944 -28.70 -10.96 20.75
N GLU A 945 -28.05 -9.84 21.09
CA GLU A 945 -27.28 -9.71 22.32
C GLU A 945 -28.16 -9.81 23.58
N ASN A 946 -29.39 -9.29 23.49
CA ASN A 946 -30.32 -9.25 24.61
C ASN A 946 -31.34 -10.40 24.60
N THR A 947 -31.06 -11.52 23.94
CA THR A 947 -32.01 -12.64 23.81
C THR A 947 -32.49 -13.20 25.14
N GLU A 948 -31.71 -13.12 26.22
CA GLU A 948 -32.13 -13.53 27.56
C GLU A 948 -32.92 -12.44 28.31
N ASN A 949 -32.81 -11.18 27.89
CA ASN A 949 -33.32 -10.00 28.60
C ASN A 949 -34.55 -9.36 27.95
N ILE A 950 -34.72 -9.45 26.63
CA ILE A 950 -35.89 -8.91 25.91
C ILE A 950 -36.73 -10.02 25.29
N ASP A 951 -38.02 -9.74 25.10
CA ASP A 951 -38.88 -10.53 24.23
C ASP A 951 -38.79 -9.94 22.82
N ASP A 952 -37.83 -10.45 22.04
CA ASP A 952 -37.56 -10.02 20.67
C ASP A 952 -38.78 -10.19 19.74
N SER A 953 -39.67 -11.13 20.07
CA SER A 953 -40.89 -11.39 19.32
C SER A 953 -41.93 -10.26 19.43
N GLN A 954 -41.82 -9.39 20.45
CA GLN A 954 -42.64 -8.18 20.61
C GLN A 954 -42.12 -6.98 19.81
N GLY A 955 -40.93 -7.08 19.22
CA GLY A 955 -40.28 -5.97 18.52
C GLY A 955 -39.98 -4.77 19.44
N TYR A 956 -39.94 -3.59 18.85
CA TYR A 956 -39.73 -2.32 19.57
C TYR A 956 -40.64 -1.22 19.03
N LYS A 957 -40.84 -0.15 19.79
CA LYS A 957 -41.68 0.98 19.38
C LYS A 957 -40.91 2.28 19.38
N LEU A 958 -41.21 3.11 18.39
CA LEU A 958 -40.73 4.49 18.29
C LEU A 958 -41.94 5.42 18.30
N LEU A 959 -41.71 6.66 18.75
CA LEU A 959 -42.68 7.73 18.53
C LEU A 959 -42.52 8.22 17.09
N SER A 960 -43.64 8.31 16.36
CA SER A 960 -43.67 8.74 14.95
C SER A 960 -42.99 10.08 14.74
N GLU A 961 -42.54 10.35 13.52
CA GLU A 961 -41.93 11.65 13.18
C GLU A 961 -42.88 12.84 13.35
N ASP A 962 -44.19 12.63 13.16
CA ASP A 962 -45.19 13.67 13.44
C ASP A 962 -45.58 13.75 14.93
N GLU A 963 -45.01 12.87 15.75
CA GLU A 963 -45.08 12.82 17.21
C GLU A 963 -46.50 12.54 17.75
N LYS A 964 -47.34 11.90 16.94
CA LYS A 964 -48.76 11.64 17.26
C LYS A 964 -49.08 10.19 17.57
N ILE A 965 -48.26 9.24 17.18
CA ILE A 965 -48.56 7.81 17.35
C ILE A 965 -47.33 7.01 17.76
N TRP A 966 -47.58 5.88 18.41
CA TRP A 966 -46.57 4.86 18.64
C TRP A 966 -46.51 3.92 17.43
N GLU A 967 -45.37 3.87 16.76
CA GLU A 967 -45.10 3.03 15.59
C GLU A 967 -44.44 1.72 16.03
N GLN A 968 -44.91 0.60 15.48
CA GLN A 968 -44.35 -0.72 15.77
C GLN A 968 -43.27 -1.09 14.77
N HIS A 969 -42.09 -1.43 15.28
CA HIS A 969 -40.96 -1.94 14.52
C HIS A 969 -40.60 -3.36 14.96
N TYR A 970 -39.80 -4.05 14.13
CA TYR A 970 -39.40 -5.43 14.35
C TYR A 970 -37.87 -5.54 14.33
N PHE A 971 -37.32 -6.50 15.06
CA PHE A 971 -35.88 -6.79 15.07
C PHE A 971 -35.50 -7.63 13.84
N THR A 972 -35.55 -6.98 12.68
CA THR A 972 -35.22 -7.59 11.38
C THR A 972 -33.97 -7.00 10.77
N GLU A 973 -33.39 -7.71 9.80
CA GLU A 973 -32.20 -7.24 9.08
C GLU A 973 -32.49 -5.89 8.40
N GLY A 974 -31.60 -4.92 8.59
CA GLY A 974 -31.75 -3.55 8.10
C GLY A 974 -32.62 -2.63 8.98
N SER A 975 -33.21 -3.13 10.08
CA SER A 975 -33.94 -2.29 11.03
C SER A 975 -33.00 -1.49 11.94
N ILE A 976 -33.30 -0.21 12.14
CA ILE A 976 -32.40 0.75 12.80
C ILE A 976 -33.11 1.44 13.96
N ILE A 977 -32.45 1.51 15.12
CA ILE A 977 -32.82 2.40 16.23
C ILE A 977 -32.05 3.72 16.05
N PRO A 978 -32.72 4.87 15.89
CA PRO A 978 -32.06 6.15 15.60
C PRO A 978 -31.12 6.65 16.72
N ALA A 979 -30.10 7.41 16.34
CA ALA A 979 -29.04 7.94 17.22
C ALA A 979 -29.54 8.77 18.41
N TRP A 980 -30.52 9.66 18.17
CA TRP A 980 -30.95 10.69 19.13
C TRP A 980 -32.23 10.32 19.89
N LYS A 981 -32.90 9.23 19.49
CA LYS A 981 -34.20 8.84 20.02
C LYS A 981 -34.04 7.77 21.12
N ALA A 982 -34.91 7.86 22.12
CA ALA A 982 -35.21 6.71 22.95
C ALA A 982 -36.20 5.78 22.21
N PHE A 983 -36.29 4.52 22.64
CA PHE A 983 -37.15 3.51 22.05
C PHE A 983 -37.75 2.63 23.14
N ILE A 984 -38.89 2.00 22.85
CA ILE A 984 -39.58 1.15 23.82
C ILE A 984 -39.36 -0.32 23.47
N VAL A 985 -38.97 -1.12 24.46
CA VAL A 985 -38.81 -2.59 24.33
C VAL A 985 -39.59 -3.32 25.41
N THR A 986 -39.98 -4.56 25.10
CA THR A 986 -40.58 -5.46 26.10
C THR A 986 -39.49 -6.32 26.72
N VAL A 987 -39.28 -6.19 28.04
CA VAL A 987 -38.28 -6.98 28.77
C VAL A 987 -38.90 -8.24 29.38
N LYS A 988 -38.05 -9.24 29.60
CA LYS A 988 -38.43 -10.45 30.34
C LYS A 988 -38.50 -10.16 31.85
N PRO A 989 -39.20 -11.00 32.64
CA PRO A 989 -39.29 -10.79 34.09
C PRO A 989 -37.93 -10.81 34.80
N ASN A 990 -37.74 -9.92 35.78
CA ASN A 990 -36.53 -9.80 36.62
C ASN A 990 -35.25 -9.32 35.92
N VAL A 991 -35.38 -8.66 34.76
CA VAL A 991 -34.25 -8.08 34.04
C VAL A 991 -33.74 -6.83 34.75
N THR A 992 -32.43 -6.73 34.92
CA THR A 992 -31.76 -5.61 35.62
C THR A 992 -30.75 -4.86 34.75
N THR A 993 -30.38 -5.41 33.58
CA THR A 993 -29.46 -4.76 32.64
C THR A 993 -29.85 -5.06 31.19
N LEU A 994 -29.41 -4.20 30.27
CA LEU A 994 -29.42 -4.44 28.83
C LEU A 994 -28.02 -4.22 28.26
N SER A 995 -27.60 -5.12 27.37
CA SER A 995 -26.28 -5.12 26.77
C SER A 995 -26.28 -4.34 25.45
N PHE A 996 -25.31 -3.44 25.29
CA PHE A 996 -25.12 -2.64 24.08
C PHE A 996 -23.68 -2.85 23.57
N PRO A 997 -23.47 -3.81 22.63
CA PRO A 997 -22.16 -4.01 22.01
C PRO A 997 -21.81 -2.83 21.11
N PHE A 998 -20.55 -2.39 21.11
CA PHE A 998 -20.17 -1.28 20.23
C PHE A 998 -20.23 -1.60 18.73
N THR A 999 -20.15 -2.88 18.37
CA THR A 999 -20.22 -3.34 16.98
C THR A 999 -21.59 -3.14 16.33
N VAL A 1000 -22.63 -2.82 17.11
CA VAL A 1000 -23.99 -2.59 16.58
C VAL A 1000 -24.15 -1.21 15.95
N THR A 1001 -23.20 -0.28 16.14
CA THR A 1001 -23.26 1.06 15.55
C THR A 1001 -22.74 1.07 14.11
N LEU A 1002 -23.44 0.40 13.20
CA LEU A 1002 -23.00 0.29 11.81
C LEU A 1002 -23.37 1.55 11.00
N PRO A 1003 -22.53 1.97 10.04
CA PRO A 1003 -22.95 2.87 8.98
C PRO A 1003 -24.05 2.18 8.18
N SER A 1004 -25.16 2.85 7.88
CA SER A 1004 -26.12 2.32 6.91
C SER A 1004 -25.37 1.97 5.61
N GLN A 1005 -25.45 0.72 5.16
CA GLN A 1005 -24.88 0.34 3.87
C GLN A 1005 -25.66 1.09 2.79
N THR A 1006 -25.04 2.08 2.18
CA THR A 1006 -25.52 2.68 0.94
C THR A 1006 -25.28 1.68 -0.19
N GLU A 1007 -26.20 0.73 -0.35
CA GLU A 1007 -26.49 0.15 -1.65
C GLU A 1007 -27.99 0.32 -1.96
N ASN A 1008 -28.24 1.28 -2.86
CA ASN A 1008 -29.41 1.44 -3.73
C ASN A 1008 -30.58 2.34 -3.29
N GLU A 1009 -30.82 3.29 -4.20
CA GLU A 1009 -32.10 3.87 -4.65
C GLU A 1009 -32.65 5.13 -3.97
N GLU A 1010 -32.82 6.16 -4.83
CA GLU A 1010 -33.96 7.07 -4.82
C GLU A 1010 -35.23 6.30 -4.44
N ASN A 1011 -35.59 6.32 -3.17
CA ASN A 1011 -36.93 6.01 -2.70
C ASN A 1011 -37.02 6.34 -1.22
N GLY A 1012 -37.67 7.47 -0.91
CA GLY A 1012 -38.39 7.56 0.36
C GLY A 1012 -39.43 6.44 0.36
N LEU A 1013 -39.08 5.31 0.94
CA LEU A 1013 -39.96 4.18 1.17
C LEU A 1013 -39.89 3.85 2.65
N ASP A 1014 -40.71 4.58 3.41
CA ASP A 1014 -41.75 3.96 4.23
C ASP A 1014 -41.40 2.55 4.73
N ALA A 1015 -40.47 2.47 5.69
CA ALA A 1015 -40.13 1.23 6.38
C ALA A 1015 -41.20 0.84 7.43
N SER A 1016 -42.44 1.33 7.29
CA SER A 1016 -43.55 0.97 8.16
C SER A 1016 -44.14 -0.42 7.83
N VAL A 1017 -44.00 -0.98 6.62
CA VAL A 1017 -44.70 -2.25 6.31
C VAL A 1017 -44.01 -3.11 5.24
N THR A 1018 -42.93 -3.84 5.54
CA THR A 1018 -42.54 -5.06 4.77
C THR A 1018 -41.58 -6.03 5.50
N GLY A 1019 -41.53 -6.01 6.84
CA GLY A 1019 -40.60 -6.83 7.63
C GLY A 1019 -41.19 -8.04 8.36
N LEU A 1020 -42.34 -8.59 7.99
CA LEU A 1020 -42.71 -9.93 8.47
C LEU A 1020 -41.90 -10.94 7.64
N ARG A 1021 -40.99 -11.68 8.31
CA ARG A 1021 -40.20 -12.78 7.76
C ARG A 1021 -40.91 -13.48 6.59
N SER A 1022 -40.13 -13.80 5.55
CA SER A 1022 -40.44 -14.74 4.47
C SER A 1022 -40.66 -16.19 4.96
N GLY A 1023 -41.36 -16.38 6.08
CA GLY A 1023 -41.63 -17.67 6.69
C GLY A 1023 -42.83 -17.71 7.64
N SER A 1024 -43.50 -16.59 7.97
CA SER A 1024 -44.63 -16.61 8.93
C SER A 1024 -45.91 -15.86 8.50
N ALA A 1025 -45.93 -15.16 7.36
CA ALA A 1025 -47.09 -14.36 6.92
C ALA A 1025 -47.62 -14.65 5.50
N ASP A 1026 -47.32 -15.82 4.92
CA ASP A 1026 -47.78 -16.20 3.56
C ASP A 1026 -49.32 -16.33 3.42
N GLY A 1027 -50.10 -16.01 4.45
CA GLY A 1027 -51.56 -16.00 4.41
C GLY A 1027 -52.25 -15.18 5.50
N ALA A 1028 -51.69 -14.04 5.91
CA ALA A 1028 -52.30 -13.11 6.87
C ALA A 1028 -53.09 -11.98 6.17
N LEU A 1029 -54.18 -11.52 6.76
CA LEU A 1029 -54.97 -10.37 6.30
C LEU A 1029 -54.46 -9.10 6.99
N SER A 1030 -54.18 -8.03 6.23
CA SER A 1030 -53.84 -6.72 6.81
C SER A 1030 -54.90 -5.67 6.51
N VAL A 1031 -55.10 -4.77 7.46
CA VAL A 1031 -56.06 -3.67 7.41
C VAL A 1031 -55.33 -2.36 7.62
N HIS A 1032 -55.43 -1.49 6.64
CA HIS A 1032 -54.81 -0.16 6.61
C HIS A 1032 -55.91 0.89 6.78
N ILE A 1033 -55.64 1.94 7.55
CA ILE A 1033 -56.54 3.07 7.67
C ILE A 1033 -55.97 4.26 6.91
N GLN A 1034 -56.78 4.88 6.07
CA GLN A 1034 -56.39 6.02 5.26
C GLN A 1034 -57.22 7.26 5.58
N LYS A 1035 -56.55 8.40 5.66
CA LYS A 1035 -57.16 9.74 5.75
C LYS A 1035 -56.82 10.51 4.48
N ALA A 1036 -57.85 10.95 3.75
CA ALA A 1036 -57.68 11.62 2.45
C ALA A 1036 -56.83 10.83 1.41
N GLY A 1037 -56.81 9.50 1.50
CA GLY A 1037 -56.04 8.63 0.60
C GLY A 1037 -54.58 8.41 0.99
N ILE A 1038 -54.15 8.93 2.14
CA ILE A 1038 -52.82 8.71 2.73
C ILE A 1038 -52.99 7.76 3.92
N GLU A 1039 -52.14 6.74 4.03
CA GLU A 1039 -52.13 5.81 5.16
C GLU A 1039 -51.77 6.54 6.47
N SER A 1040 -52.35 6.07 7.58
CA SER A 1040 -52.17 6.67 8.90
C SER A 1040 -51.91 5.58 9.92
N GLY A 1041 -50.74 5.63 10.54
CA GLY A 1041 -50.26 4.67 11.53
C GLY A 1041 -50.14 3.23 11.05
N ASP A 1042 -49.80 2.35 11.99
CA ASP A 1042 -49.55 0.94 11.68
C ASP A 1042 -50.78 0.21 11.14
N CYS A 1043 -50.56 -0.73 10.23
CA CYS A 1043 -51.60 -1.64 9.77
C CYS A 1043 -51.89 -2.75 10.79
N ALA A 1044 -53.17 -3.10 10.94
CA ALA A 1044 -53.57 -4.22 11.80
C ALA A 1044 -53.49 -5.54 11.04
N ILE A 1045 -52.91 -6.58 11.63
CA ILE A 1045 -52.65 -7.88 11.00
C ILE A 1045 -53.40 -9.00 11.72
N LEU A 1046 -54.18 -9.77 10.97
CA LEU A 1046 -54.87 -10.98 11.41
C LEU A 1046 -54.21 -12.20 10.77
N GLN A 1047 -53.56 -13.02 11.58
CA GLN A 1047 -52.77 -14.16 11.14
C GLN A 1047 -53.48 -15.48 11.43
N ASN A 1048 -53.22 -16.49 10.59
CA ASN A 1048 -53.76 -17.83 10.76
C ASN A 1048 -52.80 -18.72 11.54
N ASN A 1049 -53.15 -19.07 12.77
CA ASN A 1049 -52.33 -19.93 13.63
C ASN A 1049 -52.79 -21.39 13.53
N ARG A 1050 -52.46 -22.08 12.42
CA ARG A 1050 -52.80 -23.50 12.26
C ARG A 1050 -51.77 -24.47 12.84
N ASN A 1051 -50.50 -24.07 12.99
CA ASN A 1051 -49.40 -24.96 13.41
C ASN A 1051 -48.20 -24.26 14.10
N THR A 1052 -48.22 -22.95 14.37
CA THR A 1052 -47.06 -22.21 14.90
C THR A 1052 -47.50 -21.20 15.95
N ASN A 1053 -46.88 -21.19 17.14
CA ASN A 1053 -47.12 -20.18 18.19
C ASN A 1053 -46.63 -18.79 17.74
N ASN A 1054 -47.24 -18.20 16.72
CA ASN A 1054 -46.94 -16.86 16.26
C ASN A 1054 -47.26 -15.87 17.38
N THR A 1055 -46.39 -14.89 17.56
CA THR A 1055 -46.55 -13.89 18.61
C THR A 1055 -47.68 -12.92 18.29
N GLU A 1056 -48.54 -12.65 19.27
CA GLU A 1056 -49.50 -11.54 19.22
C GLU A 1056 -48.85 -10.27 19.77
N ILE A 1057 -49.10 -9.13 19.13
CA ILE A 1057 -48.57 -7.83 19.55
C ILE A 1057 -49.73 -6.94 19.95
N ARG A 1058 -49.67 -6.43 21.18
CA ARG A 1058 -50.67 -5.51 21.76
C ARG A 1058 -50.62 -4.16 21.04
N LYS A 1059 -51.76 -3.54 20.79
CA LYS A 1059 -51.77 -2.15 20.29
C LYS A 1059 -51.55 -1.19 21.45
N MET A 1060 -50.56 -0.31 21.29
CA MET A 1060 -50.33 0.85 22.13
C MET A 1060 -50.78 2.11 21.39
N ILE A 1061 -51.42 3.05 22.11
CA ILE A 1061 -51.85 4.35 21.57
C ILE A 1061 -51.26 5.49 22.40
N LEU A 1062 -51.01 6.63 21.76
CA LEU A 1062 -50.63 7.86 22.45
C LEU A 1062 -51.91 8.61 22.87
N PRO A 1063 -52.09 8.95 24.16
CA PRO A 1063 -53.30 9.64 24.65
C PRO A 1063 -53.57 10.98 23.95
N GLU A 1064 -52.53 11.82 23.79
CA GLU A 1064 -52.64 13.13 23.15
C GLU A 1064 -52.84 13.01 21.62
N GLY A 1065 -52.46 11.88 21.01
CA GLY A 1065 -52.47 11.62 19.57
C GLY A 1065 -53.83 11.29 18.93
N HIS A 1066 -54.92 11.58 19.62
CA HIS A 1066 -56.29 11.20 19.24
C HIS A 1066 -56.76 11.70 17.85
N GLU A 1067 -56.17 12.73 17.25
CA GLU A 1067 -56.55 13.20 15.91
C GLU A 1067 -56.07 12.29 14.77
N ALA A 1068 -54.94 11.59 14.97
CA ALA A 1068 -54.36 10.68 14.00
C ALA A 1068 -55.15 9.35 13.99
N PRO A 1069 -55.72 8.93 12.85
CA PRO A 1069 -56.43 7.65 12.77
C PRO A 1069 -55.50 6.45 12.96
N GLU A 1070 -55.90 5.51 13.82
CA GLU A 1070 -55.21 4.23 14.02
C GLU A 1070 -56.22 3.07 13.99
N ILE A 1071 -55.74 1.87 13.63
CA ILE A 1071 -56.55 0.66 13.44
C ILE A 1071 -55.97 -0.52 14.21
N PHE A 1072 -56.83 -1.40 14.72
CA PHE A 1072 -56.40 -2.64 15.40
C PHE A 1072 -57.53 -3.67 15.44
N PHE A 1073 -57.16 -4.93 15.70
CA PHE A 1073 -58.11 -5.99 15.99
C PHE A 1073 -58.39 -6.08 17.49
N MET A 1074 -59.57 -6.55 17.86
CA MET A 1074 -59.91 -6.79 19.25
C MET A 1074 -60.11 -8.29 19.51
N SER A 1075 -59.95 -8.72 20.77
CA SER A 1075 -60.36 -10.04 21.22
C SER A 1075 -61.88 -10.23 21.07
N SER A 1076 -62.34 -11.47 21.00
CA SER A 1076 -63.77 -11.77 20.86
C SER A 1076 -64.64 -11.25 22.03
N GLY A 1077 -64.02 -11.01 23.21
CA GLY A 1077 -64.67 -10.37 24.36
C GLY A 1077 -64.64 -8.84 24.35
N GLY A 1078 -63.83 -8.22 23.47
CA GLY A 1078 -63.66 -6.77 23.39
C GLY A 1078 -62.71 -6.16 24.43
N ASP A 1079 -62.12 -6.99 25.30
CA ASP A 1079 -61.31 -6.54 26.43
C ASP A 1079 -59.84 -6.25 26.08
N LEU A 1080 -59.39 -6.68 24.90
CA LEU A 1080 -57.98 -6.68 24.52
C LEU A 1080 -57.80 -6.24 23.07
N SER A 1081 -56.91 -5.26 22.82
CA SER A 1081 -56.60 -4.73 21.49
C SER A 1081 -55.21 -5.12 20.96
N TYR A 1082 -55.15 -5.51 19.69
CA TYR A 1082 -53.99 -6.13 19.06
C TYR A 1082 -53.67 -5.46 17.74
N LEU A 1083 -52.40 -5.12 17.55
CA LEU A 1083 -51.87 -4.74 16.25
C LEU A 1083 -51.64 -5.99 15.40
N VAL A 1084 -51.06 -7.04 15.99
CA VAL A 1084 -50.92 -8.36 15.37
C VAL A 1084 -51.69 -9.37 16.22
N ARG A 1085 -52.67 -10.04 15.61
CA ARG A 1085 -53.57 -10.98 16.29
C ARG A 1085 -53.58 -12.34 15.60
N ASN A 1086 -53.62 -13.40 16.40
CA ASN A 1086 -53.88 -14.74 15.89
C ASN A 1086 -55.38 -15.00 15.81
N LEU A 1087 -55.84 -15.55 14.69
CA LEU A 1087 -57.20 -16.01 14.53
C LEU A 1087 -57.43 -17.27 15.38
N GLY A 1088 -58.41 -17.22 16.30
CA GLY A 1088 -58.75 -18.36 17.15
C GLY A 1088 -59.39 -19.51 16.37
N GLN A 1089 -59.18 -20.75 16.81
CA GLN A 1089 -59.80 -21.92 16.19
C GLN A 1089 -61.34 -21.83 16.28
N GLY A 1090 -62.02 -21.78 15.13
CA GLY A 1090 -63.48 -21.68 15.06
C GLY A 1090 -64.06 -20.27 15.29
N GLU A 1091 -63.20 -19.25 15.35
CA GLU A 1091 -63.63 -17.86 15.46
C GLU A 1091 -64.19 -17.35 14.12
N ASN A 1092 -65.48 -16.98 14.12
CA ASN A 1092 -66.19 -16.52 12.91
C ASN A 1092 -66.45 -15.01 12.89
N GLU A 1093 -66.15 -14.30 13.97
CA GLU A 1093 -66.27 -12.84 14.06
C GLU A 1093 -65.05 -12.26 14.76
N VAL A 1094 -64.40 -11.29 14.11
CA VAL A 1094 -63.24 -10.57 14.65
C VAL A 1094 -63.57 -9.07 14.68
N PRO A 1095 -63.71 -8.44 15.86
CA PRO A 1095 -63.98 -7.02 15.94
C PRO A 1095 -62.77 -6.17 15.53
N ILE A 1096 -63.04 -5.03 14.91
CA ILE A 1096 -62.05 -4.06 14.44
C ILE A 1096 -62.29 -2.75 15.21
N GLY A 1097 -61.25 -2.25 15.87
CA GLY A 1097 -61.26 -0.98 16.59
C GLY A 1097 -60.60 0.13 15.79
N VAL A 1098 -61.24 1.29 15.72
CA VAL A 1098 -60.71 2.51 15.06
C VAL A 1098 -60.52 3.60 16.10
N LYS A 1099 -59.31 4.11 16.29
CA LYS A 1099 -59.03 5.30 17.10
C LYS A 1099 -59.00 6.54 16.21
N THR A 1100 -59.85 7.54 16.48
CA THR A 1100 -59.70 8.92 15.98
C THR A 1100 -60.77 9.85 16.58
N SER A 1101 -60.38 11.08 16.92
CA SER A 1101 -61.28 12.17 17.28
C SER A 1101 -61.80 12.96 16.07
N ASP A 1102 -61.24 12.73 14.88
CA ASP A 1102 -61.69 13.38 13.65
C ASP A 1102 -62.98 12.74 13.12
N VAL A 1103 -64.09 13.37 13.45
CA VAL A 1103 -65.45 12.97 13.05
C VAL A 1103 -65.92 13.65 11.76
N HIS A 1104 -65.04 14.39 11.08
CA HIS A 1104 -65.41 15.18 9.90
C HIS A 1104 -64.77 14.65 8.62
N SER A 1105 -63.55 14.10 8.71
CA SER A 1105 -62.85 13.54 7.56
C SER A 1105 -63.46 12.22 7.10
N CYS A 1106 -63.44 11.99 5.77
CA CYS A 1106 -63.73 10.68 5.19
C CYS A 1106 -62.47 9.80 5.32
N LEU A 1107 -62.63 8.68 6.01
CA LEU A 1107 -61.62 7.65 6.23
C LEU A 1107 -61.90 6.44 5.33
N ALA A 1108 -60.88 5.64 5.07
CA ALA A 1108 -61.03 4.37 4.38
C ALA A 1108 -60.31 3.24 5.12
N LEU A 1109 -60.96 2.08 5.24
CA LEU A 1109 -60.32 0.82 5.59
C LEU A 1109 -59.95 0.10 4.30
N GLU A 1110 -58.65 -0.13 4.08
CA GLU A 1110 -58.15 -0.92 2.95
C GLU A 1110 -57.65 -2.28 3.45
N PHE A 1111 -58.21 -3.35 2.88
CA PHE A 1111 -57.87 -4.73 3.21
C PHE A 1111 -56.95 -5.31 2.15
N ARG A 1112 -55.79 -5.82 2.56
CA ARG A 1112 -54.78 -6.40 1.67
C ARG A 1112 -54.55 -7.88 1.95
N ASN A 1113 -54.02 -8.59 0.96
CA ASN A 1113 -53.70 -10.03 1.01
C ASN A 1113 -54.90 -10.99 1.23
N ILE A 1114 -56.10 -10.56 0.80
CA ILE A 1114 -57.37 -11.29 1.01
C ILE A 1114 -57.35 -12.70 0.39
N ALA A 1115 -56.78 -12.86 -0.80
CA ALA A 1115 -56.75 -14.13 -1.52
C ALA A 1115 -55.89 -15.18 -0.79
N ALA A 1116 -54.71 -14.79 -0.32
CA ALA A 1116 -53.82 -15.68 0.44
C ALA A 1116 -54.40 -16.00 1.82
N PHE A 1117 -55.03 -15.02 2.49
CA PHE A 1117 -55.74 -15.27 3.74
C PHE A 1117 -56.91 -16.23 3.58
N THR A 1118 -57.70 -16.09 2.51
CA THR A 1118 -58.81 -17.02 2.20
C THR A 1118 -58.28 -18.43 1.90
N ALA A 1119 -57.17 -18.54 1.16
CA ALA A 1119 -56.53 -19.81 0.86
C ALA A 1119 -55.95 -20.49 2.13
N SER A 1120 -55.38 -19.71 3.05
CA SER A 1120 -54.77 -20.24 4.27
C SER A 1120 -55.82 -20.67 5.31
N THR A 1121 -56.89 -19.89 5.48
CA THR A 1121 -57.92 -20.10 6.50
C THR A 1121 -59.13 -20.88 6.01
N GLY A 1122 -59.36 -20.97 4.70
CA GLY A 1122 -60.58 -21.49 4.12
C GLY A 1122 -61.82 -20.62 4.39
N ALA A 1123 -61.64 -19.42 4.96
CA ALA A 1123 -62.71 -18.52 5.34
C ALA A 1123 -62.77 -17.29 4.42
N LYS A 1124 -63.94 -17.02 3.86
CA LYS A 1124 -64.27 -15.79 3.17
C LYS A 1124 -64.50 -14.68 4.18
N ALA A 1125 -63.84 -13.54 3.97
CA ALA A 1125 -63.91 -12.38 4.86
C ALA A 1125 -64.94 -11.34 4.38
N ILE A 1126 -65.91 -11.02 5.24
CA ILE A 1126 -66.95 -10.02 5.01
C ILE A 1126 -66.83 -8.93 6.08
N LEU A 1127 -66.59 -7.70 5.68
CA LEU A 1127 -66.65 -6.56 6.61
C LEU A 1127 -68.12 -6.22 6.89
N VAL A 1128 -68.46 -6.06 8.16
CA VAL A 1128 -69.76 -5.59 8.63
C VAL A 1128 -69.58 -4.26 9.34
N ASP A 1129 -70.20 -3.20 8.80
CA ASP A 1129 -70.45 -1.96 9.52
C ASP A 1129 -71.81 -2.09 10.23
N LYS A 1130 -71.78 -2.32 11.54
CA LYS A 1130 -72.98 -2.50 12.37
C LYS A 1130 -73.81 -1.22 12.52
N HIS A 1131 -73.19 -0.05 12.34
CA HIS A 1131 -73.88 1.22 12.41
C HIS A 1131 -74.72 1.47 11.15
N LEU A 1132 -74.12 1.30 9.97
CA LEU A 1132 -74.81 1.50 8.69
C LEU A 1132 -75.58 0.24 8.22
N ASN A 1133 -75.42 -0.88 8.95
CA ASN A 1133 -75.93 -2.19 8.58
C ASN A 1133 -75.49 -2.60 7.15
N VAL A 1134 -74.23 -2.30 6.80
CA VAL A 1134 -73.63 -2.60 5.50
C VAL A 1134 -72.75 -3.83 5.64
N ARG A 1135 -72.85 -4.75 4.67
CA ARG A 1135 -72.01 -5.94 4.56
C ARG A 1135 -71.25 -5.87 3.25
N GLN A 1136 -69.92 -5.89 3.32
CA GLN A 1136 -69.04 -5.79 2.16
C GLN A 1136 -68.18 -7.04 2.03
N ASP A 1137 -68.29 -7.69 0.88
CA ASP A 1137 -67.44 -8.82 0.52
C ASP A 1137 -66.07 -8.30 0.06
N LEU A 1138 -65.04 -8.61 0.84
CA LEU A 1138 -63.70 -8.05 0.64
C LEU A 1138 -63.04 -8.56 -0.65
N VAL A 1139 -63.43 -9.74 -1.15
CA VAL A 1139 -62.89 -10.30 -2.42
C VAL A 1139 -63.24 -9.40 -3.61
N HIS A 1140 -64.40 -8.74 -3.58
CA HIS A 1140 -64.88 -7.89 -4.67
C HIS A 1140 -64.61 -6.40 -4.43
N SER A 1141 -64.58 -5.98 -3.17
CA SER A 1141 -64.36 -4.59 -2.78
C SER A 1141 -63.44 -4.55 -1.55
N PRO A 1142 -62.12 -4.38 -1.74
CA PRO A 1142 -61.16 -4.40 -0.63
C PRO A 1142 -61.08 -3.08 0.14
N VAL A 1143 -61.75 -2.01 -0.30
CA VAL A 1143 -61.72 -0.69 0.35
C VAL A 1143 -63.12 -0.30 0.84
N TYR A 1144 -63.25 0.10 2.10
CA TYR A 1144 -64.50 0.58 2.69
C TYR A 1144 -64.35 2.01 3.21
N ARG A 1145 -65.19 2.94 2.74
CA ARG A 1145 -65.14 4.36 3.11
C ARG A 1145 -66.19 4.70 4.17
N PHE A 1146 -65.80 5.48 5.17
CA PHE A 1146 -66.66 5.88 6.27
C PHE A 1146 -66.25 7.22 6.88
N THR A 1147 -67.13 7.84 7.64
CA THR A 1147 -66.82 8.98 8.52
C THR A 1147 -67.02 8.53 9.96
N GLN A 1148 -66.13 8.96 10.86
CA GLN A 1148 -66.19 8.57 12.27
C GLN A 1148 -67.33 9.28 13.01
N GLN A 1149 -67.88 8.65 14.05
CA GLN A 1149 -69.02 9.19 14.80
C GLN A 1149 -68.70 9.51 16.25
N ALA A 1150 -68.95 10.75 16.66
CA ALA A 1150 -68.71 11.21 18.03
C ALA A 1150 -69.42 10.36 19.10
N SER A 1151 -70.62 9.85 18.82
CA SER A 1151 -71.41 9.05 19.78
C SER A 1151 -70.93 7.61 19.97
N GLY A 1152 -70.06 7.10 19.09
CA GLY A 1152 -69.51 5.75 19.14
C GLY A 1152 -68.13 5.66 19.81
N LEU A 1153 -67.51 6.81 20.11
CA LEU A 1153 -66.18 6.90 20.70
C LEU A 1153 -66.24 6.70 22.22
N ASP A 1154 -65.33 5.91 22.75
CA ASP A 1154 -65.09 5.87 24.19
C ASP A 1154 -64.19 7.04 24.66
N LYS A 1155 -63.76 7.00 25.93
CA LYS A 1155 -62.88 8.03 26.51
C LYS A 1155 -61.49 8.09 25.86
N GLN A 1156 -61.08 7.05 25.16
CA GLN A 1156 -59.80 6.95 24.44
C GLN A 1156 -59.97 7.32 22.95
N TYR A 1157 -61.13 7.84 22.55
CA TYR A 1157 -61.50 8.12 21.15
C TYR A 1157 -61.49 6.89 20.24
N VAL A 1158 -61.82 5.72 20.79
CA VAL A 1158 -61.89 4.46 20.05
C VAL A 1158 -63.34 4.07 19.79
N ASP A 1159 -63.66 3.79 18.52
CA ASP A 1159 -64.86 3.06 18.13
C ASP A 1159 -64.57 1.55 18.17
N LYS A 1160 -65.07 0.90 19.21
CA LYS A 1160 -64.82 -0.53 19.52
C LYS A 1160 -65.88 -1.48 18.96
N ASN A 1161 -67.04 -0.96 18.55
CA ASN A 1161 -68.24 -1.77 18.35
C ASN A 1161 -68.83 -1.68 16.94
N ARG A 1162 -68.35 -0.77 16.11
CA ARG A 1162 -68.92 -0.56 14.77
C ARG A 1162 -68.51 -1.62 13.75
N PHE A 1163 -67.22 -1.93 13.67
CA PHE A 1163 -66.67 -2.77 12.61
C PHE A 1163 -66.40 -4.18 13.10
N VAL A 1164 -66.90 -5.18 12.36
CA VAL A 1164 -66.60 -6.59 12.59
C VAL A 1164 -66.27 -7.27 11.27
N LEU A 1165 -65.21 -8.05 11.27
CA LEU A 1165 -64.88 -8.97 10.19
C LEU A 1165 -65.56 -10.31 10.45
N GLN A 1166 -66.51 -10.69 9.59
CA GLN A 1166 -67.15 -11.99 9.62
C GLN A 1166 -66.42 -12.96 8.69
N LEU A 1167 -66.10 -14.15 9.21
CA LEU A 1167 -65.34 -15.20 8.55
C LEU A 1167 -66.24 -16.43 8.35
N GLY A 1168 -66.35 -16.95 7.12
CA GLY A 1168 -67.19 -18.13 6.83
C GLY A 1168 -66.65 -19.01 5.69
N GLY A 1169 -66.78 -20.33 5.79
CA GLY A 1169 -66.27 -21.28 4.78
C GLY A 1169 -67.26 -21.59 3.64
N GLU A 1170 -66.77 -22.07 2.49
CA GLU A 1170 -67.58 -22.51 1.33
C GLU A 1170 -68.53 -23.69 1.61
N THR A 1171 -68.62 -24.18 2.83
CA THR A 1171 -69.57 -25.25 3.25
C THR A 1171 -70.40 -24.89 4.48
N GLY A 1172 -70.49 -23.62 4.85
CA GLY A 1172 -71.36 -23.14 5.92
C GLY A 1172 -72.55 -22.36 5.36
N THR A 1173 -73.68 -23.06 5.23
CA THR A 1173 -75.02 -22.60 4.84
C THR A 1173 -75.27 -21.10 5.05
N ILE A 1174 -75.50 -20.40 3.94
CA ILE A 1174 -76.30 -19.17 3.92
C ILE A 1174 -77.56 -19.48 4.73
N GLY A 1175 -77.81 -18.72 5.80
CA GLY A 1175 -79.04 -18.77 6.56
C GLY A 1175 -80.23 -18.41 5.68
N GLN A 1176 -80.69 -19.38 4.89
CA GLN A 1176 -82.03 -19.44 4.37
C GLN A 1176 -82.87 -19.97 5.54
N GLU A 1177 -83.78 -19.12 6.03
CA GLU A 1177 -84.79 -19.45 7.04
C GLU A 1177 -85.37 -20.86 6.79
N ASP A 1178 -85.44 -21.68 7.84
CA ASP A 1178 -85.97 -23.05 7.80
C ASP A 1178 -87.32 -23.15 7.04
N PRO A 1179 -87.47 -24.13 6.12
CA PRO A 1179 -88.70 -24.35 5.37
C PRO A 1179 -89.62 -25.34 6.11
N GLU A 1180 -90.23 -24.94 7.24
CA GLU A 1180 -91.03 -25.92 8.01
C GLU A 1180 -92.51 -26.10 7.63
N ASP A 1181 -93.07 -25.42 6.61
CA ASP A 1181 -94.53 -25.53 6.35
C ASP A 1181 -94.95 -25.74 4.88
N GLY A 1182 -94.03 -26.04 3.95
CA GLY A 1182 -94.37 -26.26 2.53
C GLY A 1182 -94.87 -25.02 1.75
N ILE A 1183 -95.17 -23.92 2.45
CA ILE A 1183 -95.60 -22.62 1.89
C ILE A 1183 -94.45 -21.61 1.94
N ASN A 1184 -94.12 -21.00 0.80
CA ASN A 1184 -93.15 -19.92 0.63
C ASN A 1184 -93.81 -18.65 0.09
N ILE A 1185 -93.52 -17.51 0.71
CA ILE A 1185 -94.09 -16.19 0.39
C ILE A 1185 -92.95 -15.23 0.10
N MET A 1186 -92.98 -14.60 -1.08
CA MET A 1186 -92.00 -13.63 -1.54
C MET A 1186 -92.67 -12.38 -2.08
N TYR A 1187 -92.15 -11.20 -1.75
CA TYR A 1187 -92.58 -9.94 -2.33
C TYR A 1187 -91.37 -9.15 -2.83
N ARG A 1188 -91.32 -8.85 -4.13
CA ARG A 1188 -90.21 -8.09 -4.73
C ARG A 1188 -90.72 -7.28 -5.92
N SER A 1189 -90.30 -6.02 -6.01
CA SER A 1189 -90.60 -5.12 -7.14
C SER A 1189 -92.10 -5.01 -7.49
N GLY A 1190 -92.96 -4.87 -6.48
CA GLY A 1190 -94.41 -4.72 -6.70
C GLY A 1190 -95.15 -6.02 -6.99
N ILE A 1191 -94.53 -7.20 -6.87
CA ILE A 1191 -95.15 -8.50 -7.16
C ILE A 1191 -95.09 -9.41 -5.94
N LEU A 1192 -96.25 -9.89 -5.52
CA LEU A 1192 -96.40 -10.92 -4.50
C LEU A 1192 -96.45 -12.30 -5.16
N LYS A 1193 -95.51 -13.17 -4.78
CA LYS A 1193 -95.44 -14.56 -5.23
C LYS A 1193 -95.56 -15.49 -4.03
N VAL A 1194 -96.49 -16.44 -4.12
CA VAL A 1194 -96.70 -17.50 -3.14
C VAL A 1194 -96.57 -18.83 -3.86
N THR A 1195 -95.77 -19.74 -3.30
CA THR A 1195 -95.64 -21.13 -3.77
C THR A 1195 -95.90 -22.07 -2.61
N SER A 1196 -96.64 -23.13 -2.86
CA SER A 1196 -97.08 -24.11 -1.89
C SER A 1196 -96.92 -25.51 -2.49
N ASP A 1197 -96.63 -26.51 -1.67
CA ASP A 1197 -96.56 -27.93 -2.05
C ASP A 1197 -97.96 -28.54 -2.33
N GLU A 1198 -99.03 -27.85 -1.93
CA GLU A 1198 -100.43 -28.15 -2.26
C GLU A 1198 -101.20 -26.92 -2.77
N ASN A 1199 -102.41 -27.13 -3.31
CA ASN A 1199 -103.23 -26.05 -3.86
C ASN A 1199 -103.58 -25.00 -2.80
N ILE A 1200 -103.32 -23.74 -3.14
CA ILE A 1200 -103.64 -22.57 -2.33
C ILE A 1200 -105.16 -22.33 -2.41
N ASP A 1201 -105.82 -22.14 -1.28
CA ASP A 1201 -107.23 -21.75 -1.23
C ASP A 1201 -107.35 -20.23 -1.20
N ALA A 1202 -106.61 -19.57 -0.29
CA ALA A 1202 -106.68 -18.13 -0.11
C ALA A 1202 -105.31 -17.49 0.12
N VAL A 1203 -105.15 -16.25 -0.37
CA VAL A 1203 -104.02 -15.37 -0.03
C VAL A 1203 -104.58 -14.01 0.36
N SER A 1204 -104.22 -13.53 1.54
CA SER A 1204 -104.67 -12.26 2.10
C SER A 1204 -103.48 -11.43 2.57
N VAL A 1205 -103.48 -10.13 2.31
CA VAL A 1205 -102.46 -9.17 2.75
C VAL A 1205 -103.10 -8.16 3.69
N TYR A 1206 -102.50 -7.93 4.85
CA TYR A 1206 -102.96 -7.00 5.87
C TYR A 1206 -101.91 -5.94 6.15
N ASP A 1207 -102.35 -4.74 6.52
CA ASP A 1207 -101.46 -3.70 7.05
C ASP A 1207 -101.13 -3.93 8.54
N LEU A 1208 -100.24 -3.10 9.10
CA LEU A 1208 -99.82 -3.16 10.51
C LEU A 1208 -100.95 -2.97 11.54
N TYR A 1209 -102.11 -2.48 11.13
CA TYR A 1209 -103.28 -2.29 12.01
C TYR A 1209 -104.30 -3.44 11.87
N GLY A 1210 -103.97 -4.50 11.13
CA GLY A 1210 -104.82 -5.66 10.92
C GLY A 1210 -105.93 -5.45 9.88
N ARG A 1211 -105.86 -4.37 9.07
CA ARG A 1211 -106.86 -4.11 8.02
C ARG A 1211 -106.48 -4.84 6.74
N LEU A 1212 -107.47 -5.44 6.09
CA LEU A 1212 -107.27 -6.22 4.86
C LEU A 1212 -106.99 -5.27 3.67
N VAL A 1213 -105.81 -5.42 3.08
CA VAL A 1213 -105.32 -4.64 1.93
C VAL A 1213 -105.63 -5.35 0.61
N PHE A 1214 -105.53 -6.68 0.61
CA PHE A 1214 -105.82 -7.51 -0.55
C PHE A 1214 -106.24 -8.91 -0.09
N SER A 1215 -107.20 -9.54 -0.77
CA SER A 1215 -107.48 -10.96 -0.58
C SER A 1215 -107.97 -11.59 -1.87
N VAL A 1216 -107.56 -12.84 -2.08
CA VAL A 1216 -108.11 -13.74 -3.09
C VAL A 1216 -108.47 -15.05 -2.42
N HIS A 1217 -109.60 -15.64 -2.84
CA HIS A 1217 -110.11 -16.93 -2.38
C HIS A 1217 -110.38 -17.84 -3.59
N SER A 1218 -110.43 -19.15 -3.35
CA SER A 1218 -110.59 -20.18 -4.39
C SER A 1218 -109.49 -20.17 -5.46
N VAL A 1219 -108.23 -19.92 -5.07
CA VAL A 1219 -107.08 -19.86 -6.01
C VAL A 1219 -106.86 -21.23 -6.70
N ASN A 1220 -106.96 -22.31 -5.94
CA ASN A 1220 -106.85 -23.72 -6.34
C ASN A 1220 -105.65 -24.08 -7.24
N LEU A 1221 -104.51 -23.43 -7.02
CA LEU A 1221 -103.23 -23.67 -7.69
C LEU A 1221 -102.12 -23.72 -6.65
N SER A 1222 -101.08 -24.53 -6.89
CA SER A 1222 -99.90 -24.63 -6.00
C SER A 1222 -98.99 -23.40 -6.05
N GLN A 1223 -99.20 -22.51 -7.02
CA GLN A 1223 -98.49 -21.23 -7.10
C GLN A 1223 -99.46 -20.10 -7.44
N TYR A 1224 -99.32 -18.99 -6.72
CA TYR A 1224 -100.05 -17.76 -6.94
C TYR A 1224 -99.09 -16.59 -7.12
N THR A 1225 -99.33 -15.73 -8.11
CA THR A 1225 -98.51 -14.54 -8.34
C THR A 1225 -99.43 -13.38 -8.70
N HIS A 1226 -99.29 -12.27 -7.99
CA HIS A 1226 -100.13 -11.10 -8.17
C HIS A 1226 -99.32 -9.81 -8.07
N PRO A 1227 -99.41 -8.91 -9.06
CA PRO A 1227 -98.87 -7.57 -8.94
C PRO A 1227 -99.69 -6.79 -7.91
N ILE A 1228 -99.05 -6.33 -6.84
CA ILE A 1228 -99.66 -5.49 -5.81
C ILE A 1228 -98.65 -4.43 -5.38
N ALA A 1229 -99.01 -3.15 -5.52
CA ALA A 1229 -98.16 -2.04 -5.11
C ALA A 1229 -98.36 -1.77 -3.60
N LEU A 1230 -97.33 -2.05 -2.80
CA LEU A 1230 -97.31 -1.84 -1.35
C LEU A 1230 -96.20 -0.83 -1.05
N GLN A 1231 -96.56 0.37 -0.59
CA GLN A 1231 -95.58 1.45 -0.37
C GLN A 1231 -95.20 1.61 1.10
N GLY A 1232 -93.88 1.53 1.39
CA GLY A 1232 -93.21 2.15 2.54
C GLY A 1232 -93.62 1.72 3.95
N LYS A 1233 -94.30 0.57 4.12
CA LYS A 1233 -94.71 0.02 5.42
C LYS A 1233 -94.57 -1.51 5.47
N LEU A 1234 -94.57 -2.08 6.68
CA LEU A 1234 -94.62 -3.54 6.90
C LEU A 1234 -96.06 -4.05 6.62
N PHE A 1235 -96.18 -5.20 5.97
CA PHE A 1235 -97.44 -5.89 5.69
C PHE A 1235 -97.36 -7.35 6.13
N LEU A 1236 -98.50 -7.94 6.47
CA LEU A 1236 -98.63 -9.36 6.81
C LEU A 1236 -99.34 -10.09 5.69
N VAL A 1237 -98.68 -11.04 5.05
CA VAL A 1237 -99.29 -11.93 4.06
C VAL A 1237 -99.66 -13.24 4.74
N ARG A 1238 -100.95 -13.57 4.72
CA ARG A 1238 -101.55 -14.81 5.22
C ARG A 1238 -101.98 -15.67 4.04
N VAL A 1239 -101.48 -16.89 3.97
CA VAL A 1239 -101.79 -17.87 2.92
C VAL A 1239 -102.44 -19.07 3.56
N LYS A 1240 -103.57 -19.51 3.00
CA LYS A 1240 -104.28 -20.72 3.42
C LYS A 1240 -104.42 -21.69 2.24
N THR A 1241 -104.16 -22.97 2.45
CA THR A 1241 -104.27 -24.02 1.43
C THR A 1241 -105.62 -24.73 1.47
N ALA A 1242 -105.93 -25.51 0.43
CA ALA A 1242 -107.19 -26.25 0.30
C ALA A 1242 -107.40 -27.32 1.39
N SER A 1243 -106.31 -27.86 1.97
CA SER A 1243 -106.39 -28.77 3.12
C SER A 1243 -106.58 -28.04 4.47
N GLY A 1244 -106.44 -26.71 4.47
CA GLY A 1244 -106.62 -25.85 5.63
C GLY A 1244 -105.31 -25.40 6.32
N LYS A 1245 -104.13 -25.78 5.82
CA LYS A 1245 -102.84 -25.27 6.33
C LYS A 1245 -102.73 -23.77 6.12
N GLU A 1246 -102.07 -23.08 7.04
CA GLU A 1246 -102.01 -21.64 7.03
C GLU A 1246 -100.65 -21.09 7.46
N LYS A 1247 -100.10 -20.15 6.68
CA LYS A 1247 -98.83 -19.48 6.96
C LYS A 1247 -98.97 -17.97 6.87
N VAL A 1248 -98.41 -17.26 7.85
CA VAL A 1248 -98.36 -15.78 7.85
C VAL A 1248 -96.90 -15.32 7.80
N LYS A 1249 -96.53 -14.49 6.81
CA LYS A 1249 -95.19 -13.89 6.69
C LYS A 1249 -95.26 -12.37 6.65
N LYS A 1250 -94.36 -11.73 7.40
CA LYS A 1250 -94.12 -10.29 7.35
C LYS A 1250 -93.32 -9.95 6.09
N ILE A 1251 -93.76 -8.96 5.32
CA ILE A 1251 -93.05 -8.43 4.15
C ILE A 1251 -92.97 -6.90 4.24
N MET A 1252 -91.94 -6.31 3.64
CA MET A 1252 -91.82 -4.85 3.52
C MET A 1252 -92.27 -4.41 2.14
N GLY A 1253 -93.13 -3.38 2.09
CA GLY A 1253 -93.46 -2.69 0.85
C GLY A 1253 -92.32 -1.75 0.44
N ASN A 1254 -91.65 -2.03 -0.67
CA ASN A 1254 -90.60 -1.18 -1.24
C ASN A 1254 -91.17 -0.31 -2.37
#